data_AF-A0A7S1BYC1-F1
#
_entry.id   AF-A0A7S1BYC1-F1
#
_cell.length_a   1.000
_cell.length_b   1.000
_cell.length_c   1.000
_cell.angle_alpha   90.00
_cell.angle_beta   90.00
_cell.angle_gamma   90.00
#
_symmetry.space_group_name_H-M   'P 1'
#
loop_
_entity.id
_entity.type
_entity.pdbx_description
1 polymer ?
#
loop_
_entity_poly.entity_id
_entity_poly.type
_entity_poly.pdbx_seq_one_letter_code
_entity_poly.pdbx_strand_id
1 'polypeptide(L)'
;YKACRTRELEELKEVEGEIEEKENLWQKLREKMNDYHQMKVDYEKLVLELQNLEREKAELAAQLECVQNDPTKGCSKSIKLKLEKIELNLSRARSETRKHQELYRKTELEAKKCRTLEIKINDLKRNKVSLVQKQREAAQRYREFTENKQREILLLKKNERKVGKQFSLLETECRKQKIALERRNNYCSKLSEKLKQTESHLMKVLSLRKKDLQSRSKNYRGIRASSKHGSSRRMSSSRPFDVLVSASCESDNDNIAFAPISDEVTSLKFLIDKIVRERVDEDILRQNLDDRVNEYSCVMRSLRDEIAQINILKVEQYDSGNQQVCNDELNERKQNIEDLELKLELISADIEELQLHESLNQEHENDQKEKEEMQIVSNLSAPISRTLLWELLEDFTSSEINRKKAEEALRRKDVALQNYETDLENSEKNLEIFRVKYEKQNQLLTENRSASVEIVDCFQDEVLYLKNELEKVKGEKEQLTSNLTTLKSQLTVAERDLLEMQESAALLKASKENINTSEEAKQSLSELQMTWKILGVSNEERNCVRRQIETSLVDTCRLKLEAAATTFSQTLNNITKLRKCSIAIHHSLGIPEEDNKIDSDMFKDSTMLDHFEQLKNHWLQLKPKFDSARERLLKVAKDASSLVQALDVDITSLSPQLQLIISQNIETVEEKSIYGWNEINIDDIGPPNSLSTEIISQCEKDAQQLRLLKSQILATNSLCREKAYNFALSTNFHRKDLFALCVNTLKKRGTEFPGWWDPMIADQICGSITRKNAVVNVDSKYTKHLLLACESLEWIESGRHILSDSLKDIIKNAYTIMLSAVEGQADASEAFATFNDAFSQLPQFSKDYIRACIDEMKTIVKTAEDMLQSETEGLTLVWEALKITSSQRGQFWGEVDEALNKIEMATSSPFDALLQNRSLDLEEWVAEAAQEASKIKRKMDILLSKLEKIHSEIQCCREKQIFENKIQALDAEIQVMGVQLKQFEEEAGNKQRLLRGNSINLLKEERFRKLMQSKLAPKLELLGNLLLNWEKTGGAKFDINSLSNEVRLFMDGHKSVEKWVENRTAFMHLKTTMTKIKAGHESKFSQIKVSKCEDKNFVSPRHMDEKEKTSPYSMCKAKRTHKKTSPTGMKTPGYKQKIDWHKSTKKVSRSNIRSNSCASKSKVNSIRKVSRKVITNFNEPSPNERSMSSEGVVLSATPKAKENLSPFGALLATTPK
;
A
#
# COMPACT_ATOMS: atom_id res chain seq x y z
N TYR A 1 -11.44 7.30 -23.46
CA TYR A 1 -10.63 8.52 -23.67
C TYR A 1 -10.69 9.05 -25.11
N LYS A 2 -10.04 8.43 -26.13
CA LYS A 2 -10.02 8.98 -27.52
C LYS A 2 -11.40 9.40 -28.05
N ALA A 3 -12.41 8.54 -27.95
CA ALA A 3 -13.78 8.83 -28.40
C ALA A 3 -14.49 9.95 -27.61
N CYS A 4 -14.13 10.15 -26.34
CA CYS A 4 -14.66 11.25 -25.53
C CYS A 4 -14.03 12.58 -25.98
N ARG A 5 -12.70 12.57 -26.12
CA ARG A 5 -11.93 13.73 -26.58
C ARG A 5 -12.32 14.17 -28.00
N THR A 6 -12.69 13.25 -28.90
CA THR A 6 -13.18 13.64 -30.24
C THR A 6 -14.53 14.32 -30.18
N ARG A 7 -15.49 13.78 -29.41
CA ARG A 7 -16.79 14.44 -29.18
C ARG A 7 -16.63 15.82 -28.55
N GLU A 8 -15.84 15.94 -27.49
CA GLU A 8 -15.55 17.22 -26.84
C GLU A 8 -14.86 18.23 -27.77
N LEU A 9 -14.06 17.78 -28.75
CA LEU A 9 -13.45 18.64 -29.78
C LEU A 9 -14.43 19.03 -30.89
N GLU A 10 -15.40 18.17 -31.20
CA GLU A 10 -16.49 18.47 -32.14
C GLU A 10 -17.44 19.51 -31.54
N GLU A 11 -17.88 19.32 -30.28
CA GLU A 11 -18.69 20.30 -29.52
C GLU A 11 -17.98 21.66 -29.40
N LEU A 12 -16.66 21.68 -29.16
CA LEU A 12 -15.90 22.92 -29.04
C LEU A 12 -15.77 23.65 -30.39
N LYS A 13 -15.62 22.91 -31.50
CA LYS A 13 -15.65 23.46 -32.86
C LYS A 13 -17.02 23.98 -33.27
N GLU A 14 -18.10 23.31 -32.85
CA GLU A 14 -19.47 23.75 -33.08
C GLU A 14 -19.73 25.09 -32.36
N VAL A 15 -19.37 25.19 -31.08
CA VAL A 15 -19.45 26.46 -30.32
C VAL A 15 -18.52 27.54 -30.90
N GLU A 16 -17.33 27.19 -31.39
CA GLU A 16 -16.45 28.15 -32.09
C GLU A 16 -17.06 28.67 -33.39
N GLY A 17 -17.65 27.79 -34.21
CA GLY A 17 -18.35 28.18 -35.43
C GLY A 17 -19.58 29.06 -35.14
N GLU A 18 -20.38 28.72 -34.12
CA GLU A 18 -21.50 29.56 -33.70
C GLU A 18 -21.03 30.95 -33.25
N ILE A 19 -19.95 31.05 -32.46
CA ILE A 19 -19.37 32.33 -32.05
C ILE A 19 -18.95 33.13 -33.28
N GLU A 20 -18.19 32.54 -34.20
CA GLU A 20 -17.72 33.22 -35.41
C GLU A 20 -18.87 33.70 -36.31
N GLU A 21 -19.93 32.90 -36.48
CA GLU A 21 -21.15 33.33 -37.18
C GLU A 21 -21.85 34.51 -36.50
N LYS A 22 -22.02 34.45 -35.16
CA LYS A 22 -22.68 35.54 -34.42
C LYS A 22 -21.83 36.80 -34.38
N GLU A 23 -20.51 36.69 -34.23
CA GLU A 23 -19.57 37.82 -34.26
C GLU A 23 -19.55 38.50 -35.63
N ASN A 24 -19.49 37.73 -36.72
CA ASN A 24 -19.59 38.27 -38.08
C ASN A 24 -20.94 38.98 -38.33
N LEU A 25 -22.05 38.44 -37.80
CA LEU A 25 -23.36 39.08 -37.88
C LEU A 25 -23.43 40.36 -37.03
N TRP A 26 -22.88 40.34 -35.82
CA TRP A 26 -22.81 41.48 -34.92
C TRP A 26 -21.93 42.59 -35.48
N GLN A 27 -20.79 42.26 -36.10
CA GLN A 27 -19.90 43.23 -36.73
C GLN A 27 -20.58 43.94 -37.92
N LYS A 28 -21.24 43.20 -38.81
CA LYS A 28 -22.07 43.78 -39.90
C LYS A 28 -23.19 44.68 -39.38
N LEU A 29 -23.77 44.36 -38.22
CA LEU A 29 -24.77 45.19 -37.56
C LEU A 29 -24.16 46.40 -36.85
N ARG A 30 -22.94 46.30 -36.33
CA ARG A 30 -22.19 47.39 -35.70
C ARG A 30 -21.72 48.43 -36.73
N GLU A 31 -21.30 47.99 -37.91
CA GLU A 31 -20.99 48.87 -39.05
C GLU A 31 -22.21 49.72 -39.44
N LYS A 32 -23.37 49.07 -39.63
CA LYS A 32 -24.67 49.77 -39.81
C LYS A 32 -25.05 50.68 -38.63
N MET A 33 -24.64 50.34 -37.41
CA MET A 33 -24.89 51.19 -36.25
C MET A 33 -23.97 52.44 -36.23
N ASN A 34 -22.88 52.44 -36.98
CA ASN A 34 -22.06 53.63 -37.21
C ASN A 34 -22.79 54.58 -38.18
N ASP A 35 -23.39 54.05 -39.25
CA ASP A 35 -24.27 54.80 -40.16
C ASP A 35 -25.46 55.42 -39.40
N TYR A 36 -25.98 54.73 -38.38
CA TYR A 36 -27.01 55.27 -37.49
C TYR A 36 -26.55 56.49 -36.67
N HIS A 37 -25.31 56.51 -36.16
CA HIS A 37 -24.81 57.68 -35.44
C HIS A 37 -24.74 58.90 -36.38
N GLN A 38 -24.29 58.69 -37.62
CA GLN A 38 -24.30 59.73 -38.65
C GLN A 38 -25.75 60.18 -38.97
N MET A 39 -26.67 59.23 -39.18
CA MET A 39 -28.09 59.52 -39.42
C MET A 39 -28.77 60.27 -38.27
N LYS A 40 -28.38 60.00 -37.02
CA LYS A 40 -28.84 60.71 -35.82
C LYS A 40 -28.35 62.16 -35.83
N VAL A 41 -27.06 62.37 -36.08
CA VAL A 41 -26.46 63.72 -36.21
C VAL A 41 -27.16 64.52 -37.32
N ASP A 42 -27.44 63.89 -38.46
CA ASP A 42 -28.11 64.56 -39.58
C ASP A 42 -29.61 64.81 -39.32
N TYR A 43 -30.28 63.93 -38.55
CA TYR A 43 -31.63 64.19 -38.04
C TYR A 43 -31.66 65.34 -37.02
N GLU A 44 -30.69 65.41 -36.10
CA GLU A 44 -30.57 66.50 -35.13
C GLU A 44 -30.32 67.86 -35.83
N LYS A 45 -29.48 67.89 -36.88
CA LYS A 45 -29.32 69.08 -37.74
C LYS A 45 -30.63 69.48 -38.43
N LEU A 46 -31.35 68.52 -39.04
CA LEU A 46 -32.64 68.77 -39.68
C LEU A 46 -33.67 69.33 -38.70
N VAL A 47 -33.71 68.83 -37.46
CA VAL A 47 -34.60 69.34 -36.40
C VAL A 47 -34.20 70.77 -35.98
N LEU A 48 -32.92 71.07 -35.85
CA LEU A 48 -32.43 72.43 -35.56
C LEU A 48 -32.73 73.41 -36.71
N GLU A 49 -32.57 72.99 -37.96
CA GLU A 49 -32.95 73.78 -39.14
C GLU A 49 -34.45 74.05 -39.16
N LEU A 50 -35.28 73.05 -38.84
CA LEU A 50 -36.73 73.19 -38.71
C LEU A 50 -37.11 74.23 -37.64
N GLN A 51 -36.48 74.16 -36.45
CA GLN A 51 -36.68 75.14 -35.38
C GLN A 51 -36.24 76.56 -35.77
N ASN A 52 -35.15 76.71 -36.52
CA ASN A 52 -34.70 78.00 -37.04
C ASN A 52 -35.69 78.56 -38.08
N LEU A 53 -36.16 77.75 -39.03
CA LEU A 53 -37.17 78.15 -40.01
C LEU A 53 -38.52 78.51 -39.34
N GLU A 54 -38.89 77.83 -38.26
CA GLU A 54 -40.07 78.18 -37.45
C GLU A 54 -39.88 79.51 -36.70
N ARG A 55 -38.68 79.80 -36.19
CA ARG A 55 -38.34 81.10 -35.59
C ARG A 55 -38.34 82.24 -36.61
N GLU A 56 -37.69 82.06 -37.76
CA GLU A 56 -37.69 83.06 -38.84
C GLU A 56 -39.10 83.29 -39.39
N LYS A 57 -39.94 82.25 -39.49
CA LYS A 57 -41.35 82.40 -39.85
C LYS A 57 -42.10 83.26 -38.82
N ALA A 58 -41.89 83.03 -37.52
CA ALA A 58 -42.52 83.81 -36.46
C ALA A 58 -42.06 85.28 -36.48
N GLU A 59 -40.76 85.54 -36.66
CA GLU A 59 -40.21 86.90 -36.79
C GLU A 59 -40.75 87.63 -38.02
N LEU A 60 -40.77 86.98 -39.19
CA LEU A 60 -41.36 87.58 -40.39
C LEU A 60 -42.86 87.80 -40.25
N ALA A 61 -43.60 86.91 -39.58
CA ALA A 61 -45.02 87.10 -39.31
C ALA A 61 -45.28 88.31 -38.40
N ALA A 62 -44.52 88.45 -37.31
CA ALA A 62 -44.58 89.61 -36.42
C ALA A 62 -44.21 90.92 -37.14
N GLN A 63 -43.18 90.91 -37.99
CA GLN A 63 -42.84 92.07 -38.84
C GLN A 63 -43.98 92.40 -39.82
N LEU A 64 -44.65 91.39 -40.39
CA LEU A 64 -45.77 91.57 -41.31
C LEU A 64 -46.97 92.20 -40.58
N GLU A 65 -47.27 91.73 -39.36
CA GLU A 65 -48.31 92.28 -38.47
C GLU A 65 -48.02 93.73 -38.06
N CYS A 66 -46.79 94.06 -37.67
CA CYS A 66 -46.38 95.44 -37.38
C CYS A 66 -46.53 96.36 -38.62
N VAL A 67 -46.17 95.89 -39.82
CA VAL A 67 -46.34 96.65 -41.08
C VAL A 67 -47.82 96.72 -41.51
N GLN A 68 -48.69 95.85 -41.00
CA GLN A 68 -50.12 95.88 -41.27
C GLN A 68 -50.86 96.97 -40.47
N ASN A 69 -50.31 97.36 -39.32
CA ASN A 69 -50.87 98.38 -38.43
C ASN A 69 -50.43 99.82 -38.75
N ASP A 70 -49.43 100.02 -39.63
CA ASP A 70 -48.96 101.34 -40.09
C ASP A 70 -48.74 101.32 -41.62
N PRO A 71 -49.76 101.69 -42.42
CA PRO A 71 -49.74 101.54 -43.88
C PRO A 71 -48.78 102.49 -44.62
N THR A 72 -48.04 103.34 -43.90
CA THR A 72 -47.12 104.33 -44.50
C THR A 72 -45.79 103.73 -44.98
N LYS A 73 -45.47 102.47 -44.62
CA LYS A 73 -44.20 101.79 -44.97
C LYS A 73 -44.42 100.68 -46.01
N GLY A 74 -44.08 100.96 -47.27
CA GLY A 74 -44.31 100.11 -48.45
C GLY A 74 -43.55 98.77 -48.56
N CYS A 75 -43.23 98.08 -47.46
CA CYS A 75 -42.40 96.87 -47.46
C CYS A 75 -43.16 95.53 -47.57
N SER A 76 -44.50 95.52 -47.45
CA SER A 76 -45.27 94.28 -47.23
C SER A 76 -45.17 93.22 -48.34
N LYS A 77 -44.97 93.61 -49.61
CA LYS A 77 -44.79 92.67 -50.73
C LYS A 77 -43.51 91.84 -50.63
N SER A 78 -42.40 92.43 -50.15
CA SER A 78 -41.13 91.71 -49.99
C SER A 78 -41.18 90.74 -48.81
N ILE A 79 -41.80 91.14 -47.71
CA ILE A 79 -41.97 90.29 -46.52
C ILE A 79 -42.86 89.08 -46.85
N LYS A 80 -43.96 89.26 -47.60
CA LYS A 80 -44.81 88.15 -48.07
C LYS A 80 -44.05 87.12 -48.91
N LEU A 81 -43.25 87.54 -49.88
CA LEU A 81 -42.44 86.63 -50.72
C LEU A 81 -41.37 85.88 -49.91
N LYS A 82 -40.76 86.53 -48.90
CA LYS A 82 -39.83 85.85 -47.99
C LYS A 82 -40.57 84.82 -47.12
N LEU A 83 -41.73 85.16 -46.59
CA LEU A 83 -42.54 84.28 -45.74
C LEU A 83 -43.04 83.05 -46.52
N GLU A 84 -43.51 83.22 -47.75
CA GLU A 84 -43.90 82.11 -48.65
C GLU A 84 -42.72 81.18 -48.99
N LYS A 85 -41.52 81.75 -49.22
CA LYS A 85 -40.29 80.98 -49.42
C LYS A 85 -39.89 80.19 -48.16
N ILE A 86 -40.03 80.78 -46.98
CA ILE A 86 -39.78 80.09 -45.71
C ILE A 86 -40.82 78.98 -45.49
N GLU A 87 -42.11 79.22 -45.75
CA GLU A 87 -43.14 78.17 -45.63
C GLU A 87 -42.90 76.96 -46.56
N LEU A 88 -42.40 77.20 -47.78
CA LEU A 88 -42.02 76.14 -48.70
C LEU A 88 -40.80 75.35 -48.19
N ASN A 89 -39.79 76.04 -47.67
CA ASN A 89 -38.63 75.40 -47.03
C ASN A 89 -39.02 74.60 -45.77
N LEU A 90 -39.88 75.16 -44.92
CA LEU A 90 -40.39 74.55 -43.69
C LEU A 90 -41.23 73.30 -44.02
N SER A 91 -41.99 73.34 -45.12
CA SER A 91 -42.72 72.17 -45.65
C SER A 91 -41.76 71.07 -46.14
N ARG A 92 -40.68 71.43 -46.83
CA ARG A 92 -39.61 70.49 -47.24
C ARG A 92 -38.94 69.87 -46.02
N ALA A 93 -38.45 70.69 -45.08
CA ALA A 93 -37.78 70.27 -43.86
C ALA A 93 -38.67 69.35 -42.98
N ARG A 94 -39.97 69.65 -42.84
CA ARG A 94 -40.94 68.76 -42.18
C ARG A 94 -41.08 67.41 -42.89
N SER A 95 -41.01 67.37 -44.22
CA SER A 95 -41.08 66.12 -45.00
C SER A 95 -39.81 65.27 -44.87
N GLU A 96 -38.64 65.91 -44.83
CA GLU A 96 -37.33 65.26 -44.68
C GLU A 96 -37.12 64.75 -43.25
N THR A 97 -37.49 65.56 -42.25
CA THR A 97 -37.50 65.18 -40.83
C THR A 97 -38.37 63.95 -40.58
N ARG A 98 -39.56 63.86 -41.21
CA ARG A 98 -40.41 62.65 -41.13
C ARG A 98 -39.75 61.41 -41.75
N LYS A 99 -39.06 61.54 -42.88
CA LYS A 99 -38.31 60.43 -43.50
C LYS A 99 -37.16 59.96 -42.62
N HIS A 100 -36.36 60.89 -42.08
CA HIS A 100 -35.28 60.56 -41.15
C HIS A 100 -35.79 59.95 -39.84
N GLN A 101 -36.93 60.41 -39.30
CA GLN A 101 -37.56 59.80 -38.13
C GLN A 101 -38.01 58.35 -38.36
N GLU A 102 -38.47 58.01 -39.57
CA GLU A 102 -38.84 56.63 -39.91
C GLU A 102 -37.60 55.73 -40.10
N LEU A 103 -36.52 56.24 -40.71
CA LEU A 103 -35.23 55.52 -40.73
C LEU A 103 -34.70 55.32 -39.31
N TYR A 104 -34.73 56.36 -38.46
CA TYR A 104 -34.26 56.33 -37.07
C TYR A 104 -34.94 55.21 -36.26
N ARG A 105 -36.26 55.01 -36.43
CA ARG A 105 -36.97 53.88 -35.80
C ARG A 105 -36.53 52.52 -36.31
N LYS A 106 -36.27 52.38 -37.61
CA LYS A 106 -35.79 51.10 -38.20
C LYS A 106 -34.39 50.76 -37.67
N THR A 107 -33.50 51.75 -37.58
CA THR A 107 -32.16 51.59 -37.03
C THR A 107 -32.14 51.38 -35.51
N GLU A 108 -33.06 51.96 -34.74
CA GLU A 108 -33.20 51.68 -33.29
C GLU A 108 -33.58 50.20 -33.03
N LEU A 109 -34.42 49.61 -33.89
CA LEU A 109 -34.72 48.18 -33.85
C LEU A 109 -33.51 47.31 -34.22
N GLU A 110 -32.65 47.75 -35.14
CA GLU A 110 -31.38 47.08 -35.43
C GLU A 110 -30.39 47.19 -34.25
N ALA A 111 -30.28 48.35 -33.59
CA ALA A 111 -29.47 48.54 -32.40
C ALA A 111 -29.90 47.63 -31.22
N LYS A 112 -31.22 47.38 -31.06
CA LYS A 112 -31.73 46.40 -30.09
C LYS A 112 -31.31 44.98 -30.44
N LYS A 113 -31.32 44.60 -31.73
CA LYS A 113 -30.79 43.30 -32.19
C LYS A 113 -29.28 43.17 -31.94
N CYS A 114 -28.49 44.24 -32.09
CA CYS A 114 -27.06 44.24 -31.75
C CYS A 114 -26.84 43.81 -30.29
N ARG A 115 -27.53 44.45 -29.34
CA ARG A 115 -27.41 44.14 -27.90
C ARG A 115 -27.80 42.69 -27.58
N THR A 116 -28.86 42.17 -28.20
CA THR A 116 -29.27 40.76 -28.01
C THR A 116 -28.24 39.78 -28.57
N LEU A 117 -27.58 40.10 -29.69
CA LEU A 117 -26.49 39.28 -30.23
C LEU A 117 -25.23 39.35 -29.36
N GLU A 118 -24.90 40.53 -28.84
CA GLU A 118 -23.76 40.76 -27.92
C GLU A 118 -23.86 39.91 -26.65
N ILE A 119 -25.04 39.89 -26.00
CA ILE A 119 -25.31 39.01 -24.85
C ILE A 119 -25.11 37.54 -25.24
N LYS A 120 -25.69 37.09 -26.37
CA LYS A 120 -25.54 35.70 -26.84
C LYS A 120 -24.10 35.31 -27.17
N ILE A 121 -23.31 36.22 -27.76
CA ILE A 121 -21.87 36.01 -28.01
C ILE A 121 -21.13 35.84 -26.67
N ASN A 122 -21.44 36.67 -25.68
CA ASN A 122 -20.82 36.59 -24.35
C ASN A 122 -21.18 35.29 -23.61
N ASP A 123 -22.42 34.82 -23.73
CA ASP A 123 -22.83 33.54 -23.15
C ASP A 123 -22.21 32.33 -23.87
N LEU A 124 -22.11 32.36 -25.21
CA LEU A 124 -21.36 31.36 -25.96
C LEU A 124 -19.87 31.36 -25.60
N LYS A 125 -19.25 32.52 -25.40
CA LYS A 125 -17.86 32.64 -24.91
C LYS A 125 -17.67 32.06 -23.51
N ARG A 126 -18.61 32.30 -22.58
CA ARG A 126 -18.61 31.68 -21.24
C ARG A 126 -18.72 30.16 -21.34
N ASN A 127 -19.62 29.65 -22.19
CA ASN A 127 -19.78 28.21 -22.44
C ASN A 127 -18.51 27.58 -23.04
N LYS A 128 -17.86 28.26 -24.00
CA LYS A 128 -16.55 27.85 -24.55
C LYS A 128 -15.48 27.75 -23.47
N VAL A 129 -15.36 28.74 -22.58
CA VAL A 129 -14.40 28.71 -21.46
C VAL A 129 -14.69 27.52 -20.53
N SER A 130 -15.96 27.25 -20.22
CA SER A 130 -16.37 26.08 -19.41
C SER A 130 -15.99 24.75 -20.07
N LEU A 131 -16.19 24.60 -21.38
CA LEU A 131 -15.78 23.41 -22.14
C LEU A 131 -14.24 23.25 -22.18
N VAL A 132 -13.49 24.32 -22.44
CA VAL A 132 -12.02 24.32 -22.39
C VAL A 132 -11.51 23.92 -21.00
N GLN A 133 -12.14 24.41 -19.93
CA GLN A 133 -11.77 24.08 -18.56
C GLN A 133 -12.01 22.59 -18.25
N LYS A 134 -13.18 22.04 -18.64
CA LYS A 134 -13.46 20.60 -18.54
C LYS A 134 -12.44 19.75 -19.30
N GLN A 135 -12.04 20.16 -20.52
CA GLN A 135 -10.98 19.46 -21.27
C GLN A 135 -9.62 19.53 -20.55
N ARG A 136 -9.26 20.65 -19.92
CA ARG A 136 -8.02 20.78 -19.14
C ARG A 136 -8.01 19.85 -17.94
N GLU A 137 -9.10 19.81 -17.17
CA GLU A 137 -9.26 18.93 -16.01
C GLU A 137 -9.24 17.44 -16.41
N ALA A 138 -9.94 17.06 -17.48
CA ALA A 138 -9.90 15.70 -18.00
C ALA A 138 -8.48 15.29 -18.48
N ALA A 139 -7.76 16.21 -19.13
CA ALA A 139 -6.38 16.00 -19.56
C ALA A 139 -5.36 16.01 -18.40
N GLN A 140 -5.67 16.65 -17.28
CA GLN A 140 -4.90 16.58 -16.05
C GLN A 140 -5.11 15.24 -15.34
N ARG A 141 -6.38 14.83 -15.10
CA ARG A 141 -6.71 13.52 -14.53
C ARG A 141 -6.10 12.37 -15.34
N TYR A 142 -6.09 12.46 -16.66
CA TYR A 142 -5.43 11.48 -17.51
C TYR A 142 -3.89 11.47 -17.34
N ARG A 143 -3.25 12.64 -17.20
CA ARG A 143 -1.81 12.73 -16.91
C ARG A 143 -1.47 12.09 -15.56
N GLU A 144 -2.17 12.47 -14.50
CA GLU A 144 -2.03 11.92 -13.14
C GLU A 144 -2.21 10.39 -13.14
N PHE A 145 -3.22 9.87 -13.85
CA PHE A 145 -3.43 8.44 -14.04
C PHE A 145 -2.25 7.76 -14.76
N THR A 146 -1.74 8.35 -15.85
CA THR A 146 -0.59 7.80 -16.57
C THR A 146 0.70 7.84 -15.75
N GLU A 147 0.93 8.89 -14.95
CA GLU A 147 2.09 9.00 -14.06
C GLU A 147 2.01 7.99 -12.91
N ASN A 148 0.83 7.82 -12.30
CA ASN A 148 0.60 6.79 -11.28
C ASN A 148 0.89 5.40 -11.85
N LYS A 149 0.37 5.06 -13.04
CA LYS A 149 0.64 3.79 -13.72
C LYS A 149 2.11 3.63 -14.14
N GLN A 150 2.81 4.71 -14.52
CA GLN A 150 4.25 4.65 -14.77
C GLN A 150 5.06 4.42 -13.48
N ARG A 151 4.69 5.06 -12.36
CA ARG A 151 5.30 4.82 -11.04
C ARG A 151 5.10 3.36 -10.59
N GLU A 152 3.90 2.82 -10.76
CA GLU A 152 3.56 1.42 -10.51
C GLU A 152 4.42 0.46 -11.36
N ILE A 153 4.52 0.68 -12.67
CA ILE A 153 5.38 -0.12 -13.57
C ILE A 153 6.86 -0.02 -13.18
N LEU A 154 7.35 1.14 -12.74
CA LEU A 154 8.73 1.30 -12.27
C LEU A 154 8.99 0.58 -10.95
N LEU A 155 8.02 0.54 -10.03
CA LEU A 155 8.09 -0.24 -8.80
C LEU A 155 8.09 -1.75 -9.10
N LEU A 156 7.20 -2.21 -9.98
CA LEU A 156 7.17 -3.60 -10.44
C LEU A 156 8.51 -4.00 -11.07
N LYS A 157 9.05 -3.21 -12.00
CA LYS A 157 10.39 -3.45 -12.59
C LYS A 157 11.54 -3.39 -11.58
N LYS A 158 11.43 -2.57 -10.52
CA LYS A 158 12.42 -2.54 -9.42
C LYS A 158 12.36 -3.83 -8.59
N ASN A 159 11.16 -4.36 -8.35
CA ASN A 159 10.95 -5.62 -7.63
C ASN A 159 11.35 -6.83 -8.47
N GLU A 160 10.99 -6.87 -9.76
CA GLU A 160 11.45 -7.86 -10.74
C GLU A 160 12.99 -7.94 -10.76
N ARG A 161 13.69 -6.80 -10.77
CA ARG A 161 15.17 -6.75 -10.66
C ARG A 161 15.72 -7.20 -9.30
N LYS A 162 14.96 -7.07 -8.21
CA LYS A 162 15.36 -7.63 -6.90
C LYS A 162 15.24 -9.16 -6.92
N VAL A 163 14.11 -9.67 -7.39
CA VAL A 163 13.85 -11.10 -7.53
C VAL A 163 14.87 -11.74 -8.48
N GLY A 164 15.14 -11.13 -9.64
CA GLY A 164 16.18 -11.60 -10.56
C GLY A 164 17.60 -11.59 -9.98
N LYS A 165 17.92 -10.66 -9.06
CA LYS A 165 19.19 -10.70 -8.30
C LYS A 165 19.22 -11.80 -7.27
N GLN A 166 18.12 -12.05 -6.56
CA GLN A 166 18.00 -13.17 -5.62
C GLN A 166 18.11 -14.51 -6.35
N PHE A 167 17.42 -14.66 -7.49
CA PHE A 167 17.51 -15.83 -8.36
C PHE A 167 18.93 -16.04 -8.87
N SER A 168 19.60 -14.98 -9.37
CA SER A 168 21.00 -15.08 -9.81
C SER A 168 21.96 -15.44 -8.68
N LEU A 169 21.74 -14.95 -7.46
CA LEU A 169 22.54 -15.36 -6.28
C LEU A 169 22.33 -16.85 -5.97
N LEU A 170 21.07 -17.30 -5.90
CA LEU A 170 20.72 -18.72 -5.70
C LEU A 170 21.32 -19.60 -6.80
N GLU A 171 21.24 -19.19 -8.06
CA GLU A 171 21.84 -19.92 -9.19
C GLU A 171 23.37 -20.02 -9.04
N THR A 172 24.05 -18.94 -8.63
CA THR A 172 25.49 -19.02 -8.35
C THR A 172 25.82 -19.91 -7.16
N GLU A 173 24.95 -19.98 -6.14
CA GLU A 173 25.16 -20.85 -4.97
C GLU A 173 24.94 -22.32 -5.33
N CYS A 174 23.88 -22.65 -6.09
CA CYS A 174 23.66 -23.98 -6.66
C CYS A 174 24.84 -24.42 -7.54
N ARG A 175 25.42 -23.51 -8.35
CA ARG A 175 26.64 -23.79 -9.14
C ARG A 175 27.85 -24.06 -8.24
N LYS A 176 28.06 -23.31 -7.14
CA LYS A 176 29.13 -23.60 -6.17
C LYS A 176 28.94 -24.96 -5.51
N GLN A 177 27.72 -25.28 -5.07
CA GLN A 177 27.39 -26.56 -4.45
C GLN A 177 27.60 -27.72 -5.42
N LYS A 178 27.19 -27.59 -6.69
CA LYS A 178 27.46 -28.57 -7.74
C LYS A 178 28.97 -28.78 -7.96
N ILE A 179 29.76 -27.71 -8.06
CA ILE A 179 31.22 -27.80 -8.18
C ILE A 179 31.86 -28.42 -6.91
N ALA A 180 31.31 -28.17 -5.72
CA ALA A 180 31.77 -28.78 -4.47
C ALA A 180 31.47 -30.29 -4.42
N LEU A 181 30.28 -30.70 -4.89
CA LEU A 181 29.91 -32.11 -5.05
C LEU A 181 30.78 -32.80 -6.11
N GLU A 182 31.00 -32.19 -7.27
CA GLU A 182 31.92 -32.72 -8.29
C GLU A 182 33.35 -32.86 -7.75
N ARG A 183 33.84 -31.93 -6.92
CA ARG A 183 35.14 -32.05 -6.24
C ARG A 183 35.17 -33.19 -5.22
N ARG A 184 34.11 -33.38 -4.43
CA ARG A 184 33.99 -34.51 -3.49
C ARG A 184 33.93 -35.84 -4.23
N ASN A 185 33.10 -35.96 -5.27
CA ASN A 185 33.03 -37.16 -6.10
C ASN A 185 34.39 -37.47 -6.74
N ASN A 186 35.06 -36.49 -7.35
CA ASN A 186 36.41 -36.66 -7.88
C ASN A 186 37.44 -37.05 -6.81
N TYR A 187 37.29 -36.60 -5.56
CA TYR A 187 38.13 -37.04 -4.45
C TYR A 187 37.82 -38.50 -4.06
N CYS A 188 36.55 -38.87 -3.92
CA CYS A 188 36.14 -40.25 -3.64
C CYS A 188 36.56 -41.22 -4.75
N SER A 189 36.43 -40.84 -6.03
CA SER A 189 36.93 -41.62 -7.18
C SER A 189 38.44 -41.79 -7.11
N LYS A 190 39.21 -40.74 -6.82
CA LYS A 190 40.67 -40.85 -6.62
C LYS A 190 41.05 -41.68 -5.39
N LEU A 191 40.25 -41.65 -4.32
CA LEU A 191 40.48 -42.46 -3.14
C LEU A 191 40.20 -43.94 -3.44
N SER A 192 39.12 -44.24 -4.16
CA SER A 192 38.79 -45.58 -4.65
C SER A 192 39.82 -46.10 -5.66
N GLU A 193 40.32 -45.25 -6.57
CA GLU A 193 41.38 -45.60 -7.50
C GLU A 193 42.70 -45.89 -6.77
N LYS A 194 43.06 -45.06 -5.77
CA LYS A 194 44.21 -45.35 -4.88
C LYS A 194 44.01 -46.63 -4.09
N LEU A 195 42.80 -46.89 -3.57
CA LEU A 195 42.46 -48.13 -2.86
C LEU A 195 42.70 -49.34 -3.78
N LYS A 196 42.16 -49.31 -5.00
CA LYS A 196 42.39 -50.33 -6.04
C LYS A 196 43.86 -50.46 -6.44
N GLN A 197 44.62 -49.36 -6.48
CA GLN A 197 46.07 -49.41 -6.70
C GLN A 197 46.81 -50.03 -5.52
N THR A 198 46.44 -49.74 -4.28
CA THR A 198 47.03 -50.38 -3.08
C THR A 198 46.64 -51.85 -2.96
N GLU A 199 45.40 -52.20 -3.30
CA GLU A 199 44.89 -53.58 -3.35
C GLU A 199 45.61 -54.37 -4.45
N SER A 200 45.74 -53.80 -5.66
CA SER A 200 46.51 -54.39 -6.76
C SER A 200 48.00 -54.52 -6.40
N HIS A 201 48.58 -53.53 -5.71
CA HIS A 201 49.96 -53.59 -5.23
C HIS A 201 50.12 -54.67 -4.15
N LEU A 202 49.21 -54.77 -3.18
CA LEU A 202 49.17 -55.83 -2.19
C LEU A 202 49.03 -57.19 -2.85
N MET A 203 48.11 -57.38 -3.80
CA MET A 203 47.98 -58.60 -4.59
C MET A 203 49.24 -58.91 -5.41
N LYS A 204 49.97 -57.89 -5.88
CA LYS A 204 51.26 -58.06 -6.57
C LYS A 204 52.40 -58.42 -5.61
N VAL A 205 52.43 -57.85 -4.40
CA VAL A 205 53.39 -58.20 -3.35
C VAL A 205 53.10 -59.58 -2.78
N LEU A 206 51.83 -59.93 -2.56
CA LEU A 206 51.38 -61.25 -2.12
C LEU A 206 51.65 -62.32 -3.18
N SER A 207 51.41 -62.03 -4.48
CA SER A 207 51.77 -62.97 -5.55
C SER A 207 53.28 -63.08 -5.75
N LEU A 208 54.06 -62.00 -5.60
CA LEU A 208 55.53 -62.08 -5.54
C LEU A 208 56.01 -62.87 -4.32
N ARG A 209 55.42 -62.67 -3.14
CA ARG A 209 55.76 -63.39 -1.90
C ARG A 209 55.35 -64.86 -1.98
N LYS A 210 54.21 -65.18 -2.59
CA LYS A 210 53.77 -66.55 -2.93
C LYS A 210 54.71 -67.20 -3.95
N LYS A 211 55.20 -66.44 -4.93
CA LYS A 211 56.18 -66.90 -5.92
C LYS A 211 57.56 -67.12 -5.28
N ASP A 212 58.01 -66.24 -4.39
CA ASP A 212 59.25 -66.39 -3.61
C ASP A 212 59.16 -67.53 -2.60
N LEU A 213 57.99 -67.76 -1.99
CA LEU A 213 57.75 -68.92 -1.13
C LEU A 213 57.72 -70.22 -1.94
N GLN A 214 57.12 -70.24 -3.14
CA GLN A 214 57.20 -71.37 -4.07
C GLN A 214 58.63 -71.59 -4.60
N SER A 215 59.39 -70.51 -4.84
CA SER A 215 60.79 -70.57 -5.27
C SER A 215 61.75 -71.00 -4.15
N ARG A 216 61.49 -70.61 -2.89
CA ARG A 216 62.22 -71.10 -1.71
C ARG A 216 61.84 -72.54 -1.35
N SER A 217 60.56 -72.90 -1.48
CA SER A 217 60.05 -74.26 -1.28
C SER A 217 60.67 -75.27 -2.25
N LYS A 218 60.93 -74.87 -3.51
CA LYS A 218 61.57 -75.73 -4.52
C LYS A 218 63.09 -75.89 -4.40
N ASN A 219 63.79 -75.13 -3.55
CA ASN A 219 65.26 -74.98 -3.67
C ASN A 219 66.10 -75.10 -2.39
N TYR A 220 65.64 -75.80 -1.34
CA TYR A 220 66.52 -76.19 -0.22
C TYR A 220 66.31 -77.62 0.31
N ARG A 221 66.64 -78.62 -0.52
CA ARG A 221 67.46 -79.76 -0.04
C ARG A 221 68.92 -79.46 -0.42
N GLY A 222 69.72 -78.91 0.50
CA GLY A 222 71.16 -78.78 0.24
C GLY A 222 72.00 -77.88 1.16
N ILE A 223 72.82 -78.53 2.00
CA ILE A 223 74.22 -78.14 2.31
C ILE A 223 74.49 -76.88 3.18
N ARG A 224 74.64 -77.15 4.48
CA ARG A 224 75.81 -76.85 5.35
C ARG A 224 76.69 -75.58 5.12
N ALA A 225 76.68 -74.75 6.17
CA ALA A 225 77.81 -74.46 7.09
C ALA A 225 78.84 -73.33 6.83
N SER A 226 79.16 -72.63 7.95
CA SER A 226 80.33 -71.74 8.19
C SER A 226 80.31 -70.38 7.44
N SER A 227 81.01 -69.31 7.83
CA SER A 227 82.04 -69.10 8.87
C SER A 227 82.17 -67.59 9.24
N LYS A 228 82.35 -67.30 10.53
CA LYS A 228 83.15 -66.22 11.20
C LYS A 228 83.22 -64.74 10.69
N HIS A 229 83.34 -63.88 11.72
CA HIS A 229 83.90 -62.50 11.75
C HIS A 229 83.06 -61.38 11.10
N GLY A 230 83.02 -60.16 11.65
CA GLY A 230 83.56 -59.65 12.92
C GLY A 230 83.73 -58.12 12.94
N SER A 231 83.78 -57.52 14.14
CA SER A 231 84.15 -56.10 14.40
C SER A 231 83.18 -55.01 13.88
N SER A 232 82.56 -54.20 14.75
CA SER A 232 83.10 -52.93 15.31
C SER A 232 82.40 -51.73 14.64
N ARG A 233 81.85 -50.69 15.31
CA ARG A 233 82.17 -50.06 16.61
C ARG A 233 80.99 -49.16 17.09
N ARG A 234 80.81 -49.02 18.41
CA ARG A 234 80.51 -47.80 19.24
C ARG A 234 79.51 -46.75 18.66
N MET A 235 78.54 -46.19 19.39
CA MET A 235 78.21 -46.05 20.84
C MET A 235 76.69 -45.64 20.94
N SER A 236 75.99 -45.36 22.06
CA SER A 236 76.30 -45.15 23.50
C SER A 236 75.03 -45.38 24.38
N SER A 237 75.15 -45.10 25.69
CA SER A 237 74.11 -44.92 26.74
C SER A 237 72.92 -44.01 26.35
N SER A 238 71.72 -44.12 26.95
CA SER A 238 71.45 -44.49 28.36
C SER A 238 70.11 -45.23 28.61
N ARG A 239 70.10 -46.04 29.67
CA ARG A 239 68.93 -46.55 30.44
C ARG A 239 68.60 -45.54 31.60
N PRO A 240 67.59 -45.72 32.48
CA PRO A 240 66.78 -46.93 32.76
C PRO A 240 65.24 -46.74 32.98
N PHE A 241 64.54 -47.86 33.24
CA PHE A 241 63.20 -48.02 33.84
C PHE A 241 62.00 -47.41 33.07
N ASP A 242 60.81 -47.98 33.00
CA ASP A 242 60.21 -49.32 33.12
C ASP A 242 58.70 -49.02 33.14
N VAL A 243 57.88 -49.75 32.37
CA VAL A 243 56.51 -50.21 32.71
C VAL A 243 55.92 -50.92 31.48
N LEU A 244 55.18 -52.00 31.75
CA LEU A 244 54.62 -52.98 30.81
C LEU A 244 53.68 -52.34 29.76
N VAL A 245 53.80 -52.67 28.47
CA VAL A 245 53.37 -53.92 27.80
C VAL A 245 51.85 -54.14 27.88
N SER A 246 51.19 -53.87 26.75
CA SER A 246 50.00 -54.57 26.26
C SER A 246 49.92 -54.35 24.75
N ALA A 247 50.55 -55.24 23.98
CA ALA A 247 50.46 -55.24 22.53
C ALA A 247 49.20 -56.01 22.11
N SER A 248 48.22 -55.32 21.53
CA SER A 248 47.07 -55.97 20.90
C SER A 248 47.52 -56.63 19.58
N CYS A 249 47.22 -57.92 19.45
CA CYS A 249 47.66 -58.73 18.32
C CYS A 249 46.67 -58.61 17.14
N GLU A 250 47.03 -57.86 16.11
CA GLU A 250 46.50 -58.13 14.76
C GLU A 250 47.36 -59.21 14.12
N SER A 251 46.89 -60.45 14.17
CA SER A 251 47.58 -61.61 13.59
C SER A 251 47.18 -61.82 12.13
N ASP A 252 48.17 -61.72 11.23
CA ASP A 252 48.11 -62.29 9.88
C ASP A 252 47.55 -63.72 9.95
N ASN A 253 46.47 -64.00 9.22
CA ASN A 253 45.78 -65.28 9.26
C ASN A 253 46.02 -66.05 7.96
N ASP A 254 47.22 -66.64 7.82
CA ASP A 254 47.64 -67.34 6.60
C ASP A 254 48.29 -68.72 6.91
N ASN A 255 47.46 -69.77 6.82
CA ASN A 255 47.83 -71.17 6.57
C ASN A 255 48.89 -71.86 7.47
N ILE A 256 48.45 -72.42 8.60
CA ILE A 256 48.99 -73.71 9.09
C ILE A 256 48.20 -74.83 8.43
N ALA A 257 48.78 -75.44 7.40
CA ALA A 257 48.22 -76.63 6.77
C ALA A 257 48.48 -77.86 7.65
N PHE A 258 47.44 -78.35 8.34
CA PHE A 258 47.32 -79.79 8.56
C PHE A 258 47.20 -80.50 7.20
N ALA A 259 47.48 -81.81 7.19
CA ALA A 259 47.67 -82.63 5.98
C ALA A 259 46.79 -82.19 4.79
N PRO A 260 47.37 -81.96 3.60
CA PRO A 260 46.70 -81.25 2.51
C PRO A 260 45.34 -81.89 2.25
N ILE A 261 44.29 -81.10 2.46
CA ILE A 261 42.97 -81.32 1.87
C ILE A 261 43.25 -81.65 0.41
N SER A 262 42.94 -82.88 -0.03
CA SER A 262 43.35 -83.31 -1.37
C SER A 262 42.81 -82.31 -2.39
N ASP A 263 43.54 -82.10 -3.50
CA ASP A 263 43.08 -81.19 -4.55
C ASP A 263 41.66 -81.57 -5.01
N GLU A 264 41.28 -82.84 -4.88
CA GLU A 264 39.93 -83.39 -5.05
C GLU A 264 38.90 -82.76 -4.09
N VAL A 265 39.13 -82.70 -2.77
CA VAL A 265 38.17 -82.12 -1.80
C VAL A 265 38.04 -80.61 -1.97
N THR A 266 39.14 -79.92 -2.31
CA THR A 266 39.08 -78.47 -2.60
C THR A 266 38.35 -78.20 -3.92
N SER A 267 38.56 -79.05 -4.93
CA SER A 267 37.85 -78.98 -6.21
C SER A 267 36.37 -79.33 -6.04
N LEU A 268 36.03 -80.36 -5.26
CA LEU A 268 34.66 -80.75 -4.92
C LEU A 268 33.94 -79.62 -4.18
N LYS A 269 34.59 -78.96 -3.21
CA LYS A 269 34.00 -77.79 -2.55
C LYS A 269 33.71 -76.67 -3.56
N PHE A 270 34.69 -76.30 -4.38
CA PHE A 270 34.48 -75.27 -5.41
C PHE A 270 33.35 -75.63 -6.38
N LEU A 271 33.22 -76.92 -6.72
CA LEU A 271 32.15 -77.42 -7.59
C LEU A 271 30.78 -77.37 -6.91
N ILE A 272 30.69 -77.75 -5.64
CA ILE A 272 29.46 -77.65 -4.83
C ILE A 272 29.06 -76.18 -4.68
N ASP A 273 29.99 -75.30 -4.30
CA ASP A 273 29.77 -73.85 -4.19
C ASP A 273 29.34 -73.23 -5.54
N LYS A 274 29.76 -73.81 -6.67
CA LYS A 274 29.35 -73.42 -8.03
C LYS A 274 27.95 -73.93 -8.37
N ILE A 275 27.66 -75.21 -8.16
CA ILE A 275 26.35 -75.84 -8.42
C ILE A 275 25.25 -75.17 -7.61
N VAL A 276 25.47 -74.97 -6.30
CA VAL A 276 24.53 -74.27 -5.41
C VAL A 276 24.27 -72.86 -5.92
N ARG A 277 25.31 -72.11 -6.30
CA ARG A 277 25.15 -70.74 -6.82
C ARG A 277 24.36 -70.70 -8.12
N GLU A 278 24.67 -71.58 -9.08
CA GLU A 278 23.99 -71.59 -10.37
C GLU A 278 22.52 -72.02 -10.24
N ARG A 279 22.20 -72.95 -9.34
CA ARG A 279 20.81 -73.30 -9.00
C ARG A 279 20.07 -72.14 -8.30
N VAL A 280 20.72 -71.45 -7.36
CA VAL A 280 20.16 -70.25 -6.69
C VAL A 280 19.88 -69.14 -7.71
N ASP A 281 20.82 -68.88 -8.63
CA ASP A 281 20.69 -67.83 -9.65
C ASP A 281 19.58 -68.17 -10.67
N GLU A 282 19.42 -69.44 -11.06
CA GLU A 282 18.33 -69.90 -11.95
C GLU A 282 16.94 -69.77 -11.29
N ASP A 283 16.79 -70.20 -10.03
CA ASP A 283 15.52 -70.10 -9.29
C ASP A 283 15.11 -68.64 -9.03
N ILE A 284 16.08 -67.76 -8.74
CA ILE A 284 15.83 -66.32 -8.61
C ILE A 284 15.38 -65.72 -9.94
N LEU A 285 15.96 -66.15 -11.07
CA LEU A 285 15.59 -65.64 -12.39
C LEU A 285 14.17 -66.05 -12.78
N ARG A 286 13.80 -67.33 -12.57
CA ARG A 286 12.42 -67.81 -12.76
C ARG A 286 11.43 -67.06 -11.88
N GLN A 287 11.72 -66.92 -10.59
CA GLN A 287 10.82 -66.24 -9.67
C GLN A 287 10.64 -64.75 -10.03
N ASN A 288 11.68 -64.07 -10.49
CA ASN A 288 11.57 -62.68 -10.95
C ASN A 288 10.72 -62.55 -12.22
N LEU A 289 10.80 -63.52 -13.14
CA LEU A 289 9.93 -63.59 -14.31
C LEU A 289 8.46 -63.82 -13.91
N ASP A 290 8.18 -64.75 -13.00
CA ASP A 290 6.84 -64.98 -12.45
C ASP A 290 6.29 -63.74 -11.71
N ASP A 291 7.10 -63.08 -10.87
CA ASP A 291 6.72 -61.83 -10.17
C ASP A 291 6.31 -60.75 -11.19
N ARG A 292 7.06 -60.58 -12.30
CA ARG A 292 6.76 -59.60 -13.35
C ARG A 292 5.54 -59.96 -14.19
N VAL A 293 5.36 -61.24 -14.55
CA VAL A 293 4.15 -61.71 -15.26
C VAL A 293 2.90 -61.53 -14.38
N ASN A 294 3.02 -61.70 -13.06
CA ASN A 294 1.96 -61.41 -12.11
C ASN A 294 1.67 -59.90 -12.00
N GLU A 295 2.70 -59.04 -11.97
CA GLU A 295 2.52 -57.59 -11.99
C GLU A 295 1.82 -57.12 -13.27
N TYR A 296 2.27 -57.58 -14.44
CA TYR A 296 1.62 -57.33 -15.74
C TYR A 296 0.15 -57.72 -15.71
N SER A 297 -0.16 -58.91 -15.18
CA SER A 297 -1.52 -59.42 -15.05
C SER A 297 -2.40 -58.61 -14.08
N CYS A 298 -1.80 -57.96 -13.07
CA CYS A 298 -2.48 -57.03 -12.18
C CYS A 298 -2.77 -55.69 -12.86
N VAL A 299 -1.78 -55.09 -13.52
CA VAL A 299 -1.95 -53.81 -14.25
C VAL A 299 -2.96 -53.98 -15.40
N MET A 300 -2.95 -55.11 -16.11
CA MET A 300 -3.96 -55.48 -17.12
C MET A 300 -5.39 -55.69 -16.56
N ARG A 301 -5.55 -55.87 -15.24
CA ARG A 301 -6.87 -55.87 -14.58
C ARG A 301 -7.30 -54.43 -14.28
N SER A 302 -6.45 -53.65 -13.61
CA SER A 302 -6.72 -52.22 -13.34
C SER A 302 -7.04 -51.42 -14.61
N LEU A 303 -6.30 -51.63 -15.70
CA LEU A 303 -6.57 -50.99 -16.99
C LEU A 303 -7.98 -51.34 -17.53
N ARG A 304 -8.41 -52.60 -17.40
CA ARG A 304 -9.76 -53.02 -17.79
C ARG A 304 -10.84 -52.40 -16.90
N ASP A 305 -10.58 -52.27 -15.61
CA ASP A 305 -11.51 -51.67 -14.66
C ASP A 305 -11.67 -50.15 -14.88
N GLU A 306 -10.60 -49.44 -15.25
CA GLU A 306 -10.65 -48.02 -15.65
C GLU A 306 -11.36 -47.83 -17.00
N ILE A 307 -11.07 -48.68 -18.00
CA ILE A 307 -11.81 -48.69 -19.28
C ILE A 307 -13.31 -48.93 -19.05
N ALA A 308 -13.67 -49.85 -18.14
CA ALA A 308 -15.06 -50.10 -17.77
C ALA A 308 -15.72 -48.87 -17.11
N GLN A 309 -15.04 -48.23 -16.15
CA GLN A 309 -15.52 -47.01 -15.49
C GLN A 309 -15.68 -45.84 -16.47
N ILE A 310 -14.76 -45.63 -17.41
CA ILE A 310 -14.93 -44.62 -18.48
C ILE A 310 -16.16 -44.93 -19.34
N ASN A 311 -16.43 -46.20 -19.63
CA ASN A 311 -17.61 -46.57 -20.42
C ASN A 311 -18.92 -46.35 -19.64
N ILE A 312 -18.92 -46.54 -18.31
CA ILE A 312 -20.05 -46.17 -17.44
C ILE A 312 -20.23 -44.65 -17.44
N LEU A 313 -19.19 -43.87 -17.15
CA LEU A 313 -19.24 -42.40 -17.13
C LEU A 313 -19.66 -41.81 -18.49
N LYS A 314 -19.26 -42.43 -19.62
CA LYS A 314 -19.73 -42.05 -20.96
C LYS A 314 -21.22 -42.27 -21.16
N VAL A 315 -21.80 -43.34 -20.60
CA VAL A 315 -23.25 -43.59 -20.64
C VAL A 315 -23.98 -42.57 -19.76
N GLU A 316 -23.49 -42.36 -18.54
CA GLU A 316 -24.05 -41.37 -17.59
C GLU A 316 -23.94 -39.92 -18.11
N GLN A 317 -22.95 -39.62 -18.95
CA GLN A 317 -22.81 -38.34 -19.66
C GLN A 317 -23.90 -38.11 -20.71
N TYR A 318 -24.55 -39.15 -21.24
CA TYR A 318 -25.71 -39.00 -22.12
C TYR A 318 -27.03 -38.78 -21.35
N ASP A 319 -27.13 -39.32 -20.14
CA ASP A 319 -28.35 -39.24 -19.30
C ASP A 319 -28.36 -38.03 -18.35
N SER A 320 -27.21 -37.48 -17.98
CA SER A 320 -27.09 -36.36 -17.03
C SER A 320 -26.82 -35.01 -17.70
N GLY A 321 -27.61 -33.99 -17.30
CA GLY A 321 -27.52 -32.64 -17.86
C GLY A 321 -26.30 -31.81 -17.39
N ASN A 322 -25.32 -32.40 -16.70
CA ASN A 322 -24.26 -31.69 -15.99
C ASN A 322 -22.87 -31.93 -16.61
N GLN A 323 -22.77 -31.64 -17.91
CA GLN A 323 -21.64 -32.02 -18.78
C GLN A 323 -20.24 -31.59 -18.34
N GLN A 324 -20.09 -30.58 -17.46
CA GLN A 324 -18.77 -30.09 -17.06
C GLN A 324 -18.07 -31.06 -16.09
N VAL A 325 -18.75 -31.47 -15.02
CA VAL A 325 -18.16 -32.32 -13.96
C VAL A 325 -17.76 -33.69 -14.52
N CYS A 326 -18.65 -34.33 -15.28
CA CYS A 326 -18.35 -35.62 -15.92
C CYS A 326 -17.23 -35.52 -16.96
N ASN A 327 -16.96 -34.35 -17.56
CA ASN A 327 -15.84 -34.18 -18.48
C ASN A 327 -14.48 -34.15 -17.74
N ASP A 328 -14.45 -33.53 -16.56
CA ASP A 328 -13.22 -33.41 -15.78
C ASP A 328 -12.82 -34.78 -15.19
N GLU A 329 -13.78 -35.51 -14.60
CA GLU A 329 -13.58 -36.91 -14.16
C GLU A 329 -13.18 -37.83 -15.32
N LEU A 330 -13.85 -37.72 -16.48
CA LEU A 330 -13.55 -38.54 -17.65
C LEU A 330 -12.16 -38.24 -18.23
N ASN A 331 -11.60 -37.04 -18.03
CA ASN A 331 -10.24 -36.70 -18.42
C ASN A 331 -9.20 -37.20 -17.41
N GLU A 332 -9.46 -37.12 -16.11
CA GLU A 332 -8.61 -37.76 -15.08
C GLU A 332 -8.49 -39.27 -15.32
N ARG A 333 -9.61 -39.93 -15.59
CA ARG A 333 -9.67 -41.38 -15.87
C ARG A 333 -8.93 -41.76 -17.16
N LYS A 334 -8.89 -40.88 -18.18
CA LYS A 334 -8.03 -41.09 -19.37
C LYS A 334 -6.55 -41.01 -19.01
N GLN A 335 -6.14 -40.04 -18.18
CA GLN A 335 -4.74 -39.92 -17.77
C GLN A 335 -4.30 -41.18 -17.01
N ASN A 336 -5.16 -41.70 -16.12
CA ASN A 336 -4.91 -42.96 -15.43
C ASN A 336 -4.75 -44.15 -16.41
N ILE A 337 -5.48 -44.17 -17.53
CA ILE A 337 -5.29 -45.17 -18.59
C ILE A 337 -3.93 -45.00 -19.28
N GLU A 338 -3.56 -43.79 -19.68
CA GLU A 338 -2.27 -43.52 -20.34
C GLU A 338 -1.08 -43.92 -19.43
N ASP A 339 -1.18 -43.64 -18.13
CA ASP A 339 -0.17 -44.00 -17.13
C ASP A 339 -0.10 -45.53 -16.90
N LEU A 340 -1.25 -46.23 -16.94
CA LEU A 340 -1.32 -47.70 -16.85
C LEU A 340 -0.81 -48.38 -18.13
N GLU A 341 -1.06 -47.81 -19.32
CA GLU A 341 -0.52 -48.28 -20.60
C GLU A 341 1.01 -48.14 -20.63
N LEU A 342 1.56 -46.99 -20.19
CA LEU A 342 2.99 -46.80 -20.04
C LEU A 342 3.61 -47.81 -19.05
N LYS A 343 2.93 -48.09 -17.93
CA LYS A 343 3.38 -49.10 -16.97
C LYS A 343 3.39 -50.50 -17.56
N LEU A 344 2.44 -50.84 -18.44
CA LEU A 344 2.42 -52.13 -19.14
C LEU A 344 3.55 -52.24 -20.17
N GLU A 345 3.85 -51.18 -20.92
CA GLU A 345 4.98 -51.15 -21.86
C GLU A 345 6.31 -51.41 -21.14
N LEU A 346 6.53 -50.76 -20.00
CA LEU A 346 7.71 -50.98 -19.16
C LEU A 346 7.79 -52.41 -18.62
N ILE A 347 6.69 -52.97 -18.10
CA ILE A 347 6.70 -54.36 -17.61
C ILE A 347 6.87 -55.36 -18.76
N SER A 348 6.31 -55.09 -19.95
CA SER A 348 6.51 -55.96 -21.12
C SER A 348 7.97 -56.00 -21.53
N ALA A 349 8.66 -54.85 -21.53
CA ALA A 349 10.10 -54.78 -21.81
C ALA A 349 10.94 -55.55 -20.76
N ASP A 350 10.63 -55.40 -19.47
CA ASP A 350 11.25 -56.18 -18.38
C ASP A 350 11.04 -57.69 -18.57
N ILE A 351 9.83 -58.13 -18.95
CA ILE A 351 9.52 -59.55 -19.22
C ILE A 351 10.29 -60.05 -20.44
N GLU A 352 10.35 -59.28 -21.53
CA GLU A 352 11.12 -59.64 -22.73
C GLU A 352 12.63 -59.76 -22.43
N GLU A 353 13.20 -58.86 -21.61
CA GLU A 353 14.61 -58.96 -21.17
C GLU A 353 14.87 -60.20 -20.30
N LEU A 354 13.98 -60.49 -19.34
CA LEU A 354 14.07 -61.69 -18.49
C LEU A 354 13.90 -62.99 -19.29
N GLN A 355 12.96 -63.04 -20.24
CA GLN A 355 12.77 -64.17 -21.14
C GLN A 355 13.96 -64.40 -22.06
N LEU A 356 14.61 -63.33 -22.53
CA LEU A 356 15.81 -63.42 -23.36
C LEU A 356 17.00 -63.96 -22.55
N HIS A 357 17.12 -63.57 -21.28
CA HIS A 357 18.07 -64.16 -20.34
C HIS A 357 17.79 -65.64 -20.03
N GLU A 358 16.53 -66.05 -19.84
CA GLU A 358 16.18 -67.46 -19.66
C GLU A 358 16.49 -68.28 -20.93
N SER A 359 16.16 -67.74 -22.10
CA SER A 359 16.42 -68.38 -23.41
C SER A 359 17.92 -68.61 -23.65
N LEU A 360 18.76 -67.62 -23.34
CA LEU A 360 20.21 -67.73 -23.46
C LEU A 360 20.82 -68.81 -22.54
N ASN A 361 20.18 -69.11 -21.40
CA ASN A 361 20.59 -70.21 -20.52
C ASN A 361 20.06 -71.57 -21.01
N GLN A 362 18.87 -71.62 -21.61
CA GLN A 362 18.26 -72.86 -22.09
C GLN A 362 18.86 -73.40 -23.40
N GLU A 363 19.27 -72.53 -24.34
CA GLU A 363 19.65 -72.98 -25.70
C GLU A 363 20.99 -73.76 -25.82
N HIS A 364 21.79 -73.90 -24.75
CA HIS A 364 23.13 -74.53 -24.90
C HIS A 364 23.66 -75.49 -23.82
N GLU A 365 23.10 -75.61 -22.60
CA GLU A 365 23.74 -76.44 -21.55
C GLU A 365 22.89 -77.45 -20.74
N ASN A 366 21.55 -77.38 -20.67
CA ASN A 366 20.79 -78.19 -19.70
C ASN A 366 21.04 -79.72 -19.78
N ASP A 367 20.98 -80.31 -20.97
CA ASP A 367 21.25 -81.75 -21.19
C ASP A 367 22.71 -82.18 -20.89
N GLN A 368 23.63 -81.22 -20.79
CA GLN A 368 25.05 -81.43 -20.54
C GLN A 368 25.38 -81.20 -19.06
N LYS A 369 24.83 -80.14 -18.45
CA LYS A 369 24.95 -79.80 -17.02
C LYS A 369 24.43 -80.92 -16.11
N GLU A 370 23.21 -81.39 -16.36
CA GLU A 370 22.59 -82.42 -15.51
C GLU A 370 23.38 -83.75 -15.58
N LYS A 371 24.00 -84.05 -16.74
CA LYS A 371 24.92 -85.20 -16.87
C LYS A 371 26.22 -84.99 -16.08
N GLU A 372 26.81 -83.80 -16.11
CA GLU A 372 28.03 -83.52 -15.34
C GLU A 372 27.77 -83.62 -13.82
N GLU A 373 26.69 -83.00 -13.32
CA GLU A 373 26.26 -83.10 -11.91
C GLU A 373 26.02 -84.56 -11.47
N MET A 374 25.29 -85.34 -12.27
CA MET A 374 25.08 -86.77 -12.04
C MET A 374 26.38 -87.59 -12.09
N GLN A 375 27.34 -87.21 -12.93
CA GLN A 375 28.64 -87.89 -13.04
C GLN A 375 29.52 -87.67 -11.81
N ILE A 376 29.41 -86.52 -11.13
CA ILE A 376 30.15 -86.23 -9.89
C ILE A 376 29.61 -87.06 -8.73
N VAL A 377 28.27 -87.11 -8.55
CA VAL A 377 27.67 -87.83 -7.41
C VAL A 377 27.71 -89.36 -7.61
N SER A 378 27.63 -89.85 -8.85
CA SER A 378 27.69 -91.29 -9.15
C SER A 378 29.07 -91.93 -8.92
N ASN A 379 30.15 -91.15 -8.81
CA ASN A 379 31.50 -91.64 -8.52
C ASN A 379 31.77 -91.93 -7.03
N LEU A 380 30.91 -91.48 -6.10
CA LEU A 380 31.07 -91.76 -4.67
C LEU A 380 30.72 -93.23 -4.36
N SER A 381 31.64 -94.01 -3.82
CA SER A 381 31.53 -95.49 -3.78
C SER A 381 30.47 -96.09 -2.85
N ALA A 382 29.85 -95.30 -1.96
CA ALA A 382 28.82 -95.75 -1.04
C ALA A 382 27.47 -95.02 -1.26
N PRO A 383 26.33 -95.74 -1.35
CA PRO A 383 25.04 -95.14 -1.66
C PRO A 383 24.52 -94.18 -0.57
N ILE A 384 24.70 -94.52 0.72
CA ILE A 384 24.24 -93.70 1.85
C ILE A 384 24.86 -92.29 1.82
N SER A 385 26.16 -92.19 1.48
CA SER A 385 26.83 -90.90 1.33
C SER A 385 26.39 -90.10 0.11
N ARG A 386 25.79 -90.72 -0.92
CA ARG A 386 25.17 -89.98 -2.02
C ARG A 386 23.85 -89.36 -1.59
N THR A 387 23.03 -90.11 -0.86
CA THR A 387 21.75 -89.63 -0.33
C THR A 387 21.97 -88.47 0.64
N LEU A 388 22.85 -88.63 1.64
CA LEU A 388 23.19 -87.56 2.59
C LEU A 388 23.84 -86.34 1.93
N LEU A 389 24.63 -86.52 0.86
CA LEU A 389 25.20 -85.39 0.13
C LEU A 389 24.12 -84.65 -0.67
N TRP A 390 23.18 -85.36 -1.31
CA TRP A 390 22.05 -84.72 -1.98
C TRP A 390 21.14 -83.98 -1.00
N GLU A 391 20.76 -84.61 0.12
CA GLU A 391 19.96 -83.97 1.18
C GLU A 391 20.67 -82.71 1.72
N LEU A 392 21.96 -82.78 2.05
CA LEU A 392 22.72 -81.60 2.49
C LEU A 392 22.86 -80.52 1.41
N LEU A 393 22.96 -80.90 0.13
CA LEU A 393 23.08 -79.95 -0.97
C LEU A 393 21.73 -79.28 -1.28
N GLU A 394 20.63 -80.00 -1.12
CA GLU A 394 19.26 -79.51 -1.25
C GLU A 394 18.86 -78.61 -0.06
N ASP A 395 19.21 -78.99 1.18
CA ASP A 395 19.06 -78.16 2.38
C ASP A 395 19.91 -76.88 2.29
N PHE A 396 21.15 -76.97 1.85
CA PHE A 396 22.05 -75.82 1.71
C PHE A 396 21.61 -74.88 0.58
N THR A 397 21.17 -75.44 -0.56
CA THR A 397 20.55 -74.65 -1.65
C THR A 397 19.29 -73.96 -1.15
N SER A 398 18.40 -74.66 -0.45
CA SER A 398 17.17 -74.10 0.12
C SER A 398 17.44 -72.99 1.15
N SER A 399 18.43 -73.17 2.01
CA SER A 399 18.87 -72.17 2.99
C SER A 399 19.44 -70.92 2.32
N GLU A 400 20.29 -71.09 1.29
CA GLU A 400 20.90 -69.99 0.55
C GLU A 400 19.87 -69.23 -0.32
N ILE A 401 18.92 -69.94 -0.94
CA ILE A 401 17.74 -69.37 -1.60
C ILE A 401 16.94 -68.51 -0.59
N ASN A 402 16.65 -69.03 0.61
CA ASN A 402 15.92 -68.30 1.64
C ASN A 402 16.68 -67.06 2.14
N ARG A 403 18.01 -67.17 2.31
CA ARG A 403 18.89 -66.05 2.66
C ARG A 403 18.84 -64.96 1.58
N LYS A 404 18.94 -65.33 0.31
CA LYS A 404 18.82 -64.40 -0.83
C LYS A 404 17.44 -63.74 -0.91
N LYS A 405 16.35 -64.51 -0.71
CA LYS A 405 14.98 -63.99 -0.64
C LYS A 405 14.81 -62.97 0.49
N ALA A 406 15.40 -63.23 1.66
CA ALA A 406 15.38 -62.29 2.78
C ALA A 406 16.19 -61.01 2.50
N GLU A 407 17.41 -61.14 1.93
CA GLU A 407 18.22 -59.99 1.50
C GLU A 407 17.48 -59.11 0.48
N GLU A 408 16.85 -59.72 -0.52
CA GLU A 408 16.15 -58.98 -1.56
C GLU A 408 14.84 -58.37 -1.06
N ALA A 409 14.07 -59.08 -0.24
CA ALA A 409 12.87 -58.53 0.39
C ALA A 409 13.20 -57.35 1.32
N LEU A 410 14.34 -57.40 2.03
CA LEU A 410 14.84 -56.28 2.83
C LEU A 410 15.23 -55.10 1.93
N ARG A 411 15.96 -55.33 0.84
CA ARG A 411 16.30 -54.29 -0.15
C ARG A 411 15.07 -53.67 -0.81
N ARG A 412 14.07 -54.47 -1.21
CA ARG A 412 12.79 -54.00 -1.79
C ARG A 412 12.07 -53.08 -0.78
N LYS A 413 12.07 -53.42 0.52
CA LYS A 413 11.48 -52.59 1.60
C LYS A 413 12.30 -51.33 1.92
N ASP A 414 13.63 -51.38 1.89
CA ASP A 414 14.49 -50.20 2.07
C ASP A 414 14.25 -49.17 0.95
N VAL A 415 14.13 -49.61 -0.31
CA VAL A 415 13.78 -48.73 -1.44
C VAL A 415 12.37 -48.15 -1.29
N ALA A 416 11.40 -48.95 -0.86
CA ALA A 416 10.04 -48.46 -0.60
C ALA A 416 10.03 -47.39 0.51
N LEU A 417 10.73 -47.63 1.63
CA LEU A 417 10.89 -46.65 2.71
C LEU A 417 11.56 -45.36 2.23
N GLN A 418 12.59 -45.45 1.38
CA GLN A 418 13.24 -44.28 0.80
C GLN A 418 12.27 -43.45 -0.06
N ASN A 419 11.41 -44.10 -0.85
CA ASN A 419 10.38 -43.40 -1.64
C ASN A 419 9.35 -42.71 -0.72
N TYR A 420 8.83 -43.41 0.29
CA TYR A 420 7.92 -42.82 1.28
C TYR A 420 8.56 -41.66 2.07
N GLU A 421 9.87 -41.69 2.33
CA GLU A 421 10.59 -40.55 2.92
C GLU A 421 10.66 -39.36 1.97
N THR A 422 10.86 -39.58 0.66
CA THR A 422 10.77 -38.49 -0.32
C THR A 422 9.36 -37.93 -0.48
N ASP A 423 8.32 -38.76 -0.36
CA ASP A 423 6.92 -38.31 -0.44
C ASP A 423 6.47 -37.55 0.81
N LEU A 424 6.95 -37.95 2.00
CA LEU A 424 6.81 -37.16 3.23
C LEU A 424 7.49 -35.80 3.09
N GLU A 425 8.75 -35.76 2.63
CA GLU A 425 9.45 -34.49 2.39
C GLU A 425 8.69 -33.59 1.39
N ASN A 426 8.13 -34.16 0.32
CA ASN A 426 7.37 -33.41 -0.68
C ASN A 426 6.05 -32.88 -0.12
N SER A 427 5.36 -33.68 0.69
CA SER A 427 4.12 -33.29 1.39
C SER A 427 4.37 -32.19 2.42
N GLU A 428 5.45 -32.27 3.20
CA GLU A 428 5.86 -31.21 4.14
C GLU A 428 6.25 -29.91 3.42
N LYS A 429 6.99 -29.99 2.30
CA LYS A 429 7.30 -28.83 1.44
C LYS A 429 6.02 -28.18 0.91
N ASN A 430 5.03 -28.98 0.48
CA ASN A 430 3.74 -28.47 0.00
C ASN A 430 2.96 -27.77 1.13
N LEU A 431 2.85 -28.39 2.31
CA LEU A 431 2.20 -27.78 3.48
C LEU A 431 2.81 -26.42 3.86
N GLU A 432 4.14 -26.30 3.85
CA GLU A 432 4.81 -25.03 4.15
C GLU A 432 4.56 -23.97 3.05
N ILE A 433 4.52 -24.36 1.78
CA ILE A 433 4.13 -23.47 0.67
C ILE A 433 2.68 -22.97 0.84
N PHE A 434 1.75 -23.85 1.23
CA PHE A 434 0.36 -23.47 1.50
C PHE A 434 0.24 -22.56 2.74
N ARG A 435 0.98 -22.84 3.81
CA ARG A 435 1.05 -22.00 5.01
C ARG A 435 1.50 -20.58 4.68
N VAL A 436 2.59 -20.44 3.92
CA VAL A 436 3.12 -19.12 3.50
C VAL A 436 2.13 -18.38 2.58
N LYS A 437 1.39 -19.09 1.71
CA LYS A 437 0.30 -18.48 0.92
C LYS A 437 -0.83 -18.00 1.83
N TYR A 438 -1.29 -18.84 2.76
CA TYR A 438 -2.38 -18.54 3.70
C TYR A 438 -2.05 -17.34 4.60
N GLU A 439 -0.86 -17.29 5.21
CA GLU A 439 -0.41 -16.15 6.02
C GLU A 439 -0.37 -14.85 5.21
N LYS A 440 0.17 -14.90 3.99
CA LYS A 440 0.23 -13.75 3.07
C LYS A 440 -1.16 -13.29 2.63
N GLN A 441 -2.12 -14.20 2.50
CA GLN A 441 -3.49 -13.88 2.15
C GLN A 441 -4.27 -13.34 3.36
N ASN A 442 -4.05 -13.86 4.57
CA ASN A 442 -4.57 -13.29 5.81
C ASN A 442 -4.09 -11.85 6.06
N GLN A 443 -2.85 -11.52 5.71
CA GLN A 443 -2.33 -10.14 5.72
C GLN A 443 -3.03 -9.20 4.71
N LEU A 444 -3.64 -9.74 3.65
CA LEU A 444 -4.46 -8.96 2.70
C LEU A 444 -5.94 -8.92 3.10
N LEU A 445 -6.42 -9.95 3.80
CA LEU A 445 -7.81 -10.08 4.27
C LEU A 445 -8.17 -9.10 5.41
N THR A 446 -7.18 -8.55 6.11
CA THR A 446 -7.42 -7.44 7.06
C THR A 446 -7.94 -6.16 6.39
N GLU A 447 -7.89 -6.05 5.06
CA GLU A 447 -8.31 -4.86 4.31
C GLU A 447 -9.68 -4.98 3.60
N ASN A 448 -10.28 -6.18 3.46
CA ASN A 448 -11.59 -6.37 2.81
C ASN A 448 -12.40 -7.54 3.40
N ARG A 449 -13.59 -7.26 3.94
CA ARG A 449 -14.33 -8.18 4.85
C ARG A 449 -15.47 -9.02 4.28
N SER A 450 -15.90 -8.84 3.03
CA SER A 450 -17.21 -9.37 2.56
C SER A 450 -17.19 -10.39 1.42
N ALA A 451 -16.02 -10.79 0.93
CA ALA A 451 -15.86 -11.78 -0.14
C ALA A 451 -14.88 -12.92 0.25
N SER A 452 -14.67 -13.10 1.55
CA SER A 452 -13.50 -13.77 2.11
C SER A 452 -13.76 -15.11 2.79
N VAL A 453 -15.02 -15.44 3.11
CA VAL A 453 -15.35 -16.63 3.91
C VAL A 453 -15.18 -17.91 3.07
N GLU A 454 -15.82 -17.98 1.90
CA GLU A 454 -15.75 -19.15 0.99
C GLU A 454 -14.32 -19.53 0.57
N ILE A 455 -13.42 -18.55 0.44
CA ILE A 455 -12.01 -18.79 0.09
C ILE A 455 -11.22 -19.33 1.29
N VAL A 456 -11.53 -18.87 2.51
CA VAL A 456 -10.88 -19.37 3.73
C VAL A 456 -11.31 -20.81 4.01
N ASP A 457 -12.60 -21.11 3.88
CA ASP A 457 -13.14 -22.46 4.09
C ASP A 457 -12.52 -23.46 3.09
N CYS A 458 -12.44 -23.11 1.81
CA CYS A 458 -11.83 -23.95 0.76
C CYS A 458 -10.35 -24.29 1.04
N PHE A 459 -9.53 -23.32 1.50
CA PHE A 459 -8.16 -23.61 1.91
C PHE A 459 -8.08 -24.43 3.21
N GLN A 460 -9.08 -24.34 4.07
CA GLN A 460 -9.11 -25.08 5.33
C GLN A 460 -9.44 -26.56 5.11
N ASP A 461 -10.31 -26.87 4.14
CA ASP A 461 -10.58 -28.23 3.65
C ASP A 461 -9.35 -28.85 2.96
N GLU A 462 -8.64 -28.10 2.11
CA GLU A 462 -7.42 -28.58 1.43
C GLU A 462 -6.27 -28.86 2.43
N VAL A 463 -6.13 -28.04 3.48
CA VAL A 463 -5.20 -28.30 4.60
C VAL A 463 -5.62 -29.52 5.41
N LEU A 464 -6.93 -29.75 5.63
CA LEU A 464 -7.43 -30.95 6.31
C LEU A 464 -7.12 -32.22 5.52
N TYR A 465 -7.35 -32.19 4.20
CA TYR A 465 -7.04 -33.29 3.28
C TYR A 465 -5.53 -33.64 3.30
N LEU A 466 -4.65 -32.66 3.11
CA LEU A 466 -3.20 -32.88 3.14
C LEU A 466 -2.70 -33.38 4.50
N LYS A 467 -3.35 -32.96 5.60
CA LYS A 467 -3.03 -33.47 6.94
C LYS A 467 -3.42 -34.94 7.11
N ASN A 468 -4.60 -35.33 6.62
CA ASN A 468 -5.05 -36.72 6.68
C ASN A 468 -4.15 -37.65 5.85
N GLU A 469 -3.71 -37.21 4.66
CA GLU A 469 -2.79 -37.99 3.82
C GLU A 469 -1.39 -38.11 4.47
N LEU A 470 -0.88 -37.04 5.11
CA LEU A 470 0.35 -37.09 5.90
C LEU A 470 0.26 -38.10 7.06
N GLU A 471 -0.90 -38.18 7.73
CA GLU A 471 -1.15 -39.08 8.85
C GLU A 471 -1.26 -40.55 8.39
N LYS A 472 -1.87 -40.79 7.22
CA LYS A 472 -1.88 -42.09 6.53
C LYS A 472 -0.48 -42.56 6.13
N VAL A 473 0.31 -41.71 5.47
CA VAL A 473 1.69 -42.05 5.06
C VAL A 473 2.60 -42.31 6.26
N LYS A 474 2.38 -41.62 7.39
CA LYS A 474 3.07 -41.93 8.66
C LYS A 474 2.70 -43.32 9.19
N GLY A 475 1.42 -43.69 9.17
CA GLY A 475 0.98 -45.04 9.54
C GLY A 475 1.60 -46.14 8.66
N GLU A 476 1.66 -45.93 7.35
CA GLU A 476 2.32 -46.86 6.41
C GLU A 476 3.83 -46.98 6.70
N LYS A 477 4.51 -45.87 7.02
CA LYS A 477 5.92 -45.87 7.44
C LYS A 477 6.13 -46.64 8.74
N GLU A 478 5.30 -46.43 9.75
CA GLU A 478 5.38 -47.15 11.04
C GLU A 478 5.13 -48.67 10.86
N GLN A 479 4.19 -49.04 10.00
CA GLN A 479 3.96 -50.45 9.65
C GLN A 479 5.17 -51.07 8.93
N LEU A 480 5.81 -50.34 7.99
CA LEU A 480 7.01 -50.80 7.29
C LEU A 480 8.23 -50.90 8.21
N THR A 481 8.45 -49.95 9.12
CA THR A 481 9.58 -50.04 10.08
C THR A 481 9.39 -51.19 11.06
N SER A 482 8.17 -51.44 11.54
CA SER A 482 7.84 -52.64 12.34
C SER A 482 8.16 -53.94 11.57
N ASN A 483 7.72 -54.05 10.32
CA ASN A 483 8.02 -55.19 9.45
C ASN A 483 9.53 -55.37 9.19
N LEU A 484 10.30 -54.28 9.12
CA LEU A 484 11.74 -54.30 8.93
C LEU A 484 12.47 -54.75 10.19
N THR A 485 12.05 -54.30 11.38
CA THR A 485 12.60 -54.81 12.66
C THR A 485 12.35 -56.30 12.84
N THR A 486 11.17 -56.79 12.43
CA THR A 486 10.82 -58.21 12.45
C THR A 486 11.70 -59.03 11.49
N LEU A 487 11.97 -58.53 10.27
CA LEU A 487 12.88 -59.21 9.34
C LEU A 487 14.33 -59.21 9.84
N LYS A 488 14.80 -58.12 10.46
CA LYS A 488 16.14 -58.07 11.08
C LYS A 488 16.26 -59.06 12.24
N SER A 489 15.23 -59.20 13.09
CA SER A 489 15.28 -60.20 14.17
C SER A 489 15.33 -61.62 13.61
N GLN A 490 14.55 -61.93 12.57
CA GLN A 490 14.59 -63.23 11.87
C GLN A 490 15.97 -63.54 11.25
N LEU A 491 16.61 -62.56 10.62
CA LEU A 491 17.97 -62.72 10.08
C LEU A 491 18.99 -63.03 11.18
N THR A 492 18.98 -62.28 12.29
CA THR A 492 19.90 -62.52 13.42
C THR A 492 19.64 -63.83 14.18
N VAL A 493 18.44 -64.42 14.06
CA VAL A 493 18.14 -65.77 14.55
C VAL A 493 18.77 -66.81 13.62
N ALA A 494 18.54 -66.71 12.31
CA ALA A 494 19.13 -67.65 11.34
C ALA A 494 20.67 -67.64 11.34
N GLU A 495 21.29 -66.47 11.52
CA GLU A 495 22.75 -66.33 11.68
C GLU A 495 23.26 -66.99 12.98
N ARG A 496 22.49 -66.92 14.07
CA ARG A 496 22.83 -67.57 15.36
C ARG A 496 22.77 -69.09 15.25
N ASP A 497 21.68 -69.61 14.69
CA ASP A 497 21.45 -71.05 14.56
C ASP A 497 22.52 -71.72 13.68
N LEU A 498 22.91 -71.05 12.58
CA LEU A 498 23.98 -71.50 11.69
C LEU A 498 25.36 -71.51 12.38
N LEU A 499 25.61 -70.61 13.34
CA LEU A 499 26.84 -70.59 14.13
C LEU A 499 26.83 -71.62 15.27
N GLU A 500 25.72 -71.82 15.99
CA GLU A 500 25.62 -72.86 17.02
C GLU A 500 25.82 -74.28 16.44
N MET A 501 25.35 -74.51 15.21
CA MET A 501 25.66 -75.70 14.40
C MET A 501 27.17 -75.87 14.12
N GLN A 502 27.89 -74.77 13.88
CA GLN A 502 29.35 -74.81 13.65
C GLN A 502 30.14 -75.02 14.95
N GLU A 503 29.71 -74.45 16.08
CA GLU A 503 30.39 -74.62 17.37
C GLU A 503 30.24 -76.04 17.92
N SER A 504 29.06 -76.63 17.77
CA SER A 504 28.82 -78.04 18.13
C SER A 504 29.58 -79.02 17.24
N ALA A 505 29.74 -78.72 15.93
CA ALA A 505 30.61 -79.48 15.05
C ALA A 505 32.11 -79.38 15.44
N ALA A 506 32.58 -78.22 15.92
CA ALA A 506 33.95 -78.05 16.40
C ALA A 506 34.22 -78.82 17.71
N LEU A 507 33.27 -78.82 18.66
CA LEU A 507 33.34 -79.61 19.89
C LEU A 507 33.39 -81.12 19.63
N LEU A 508 32.61 -81.62 18.66
CA LEU A 508 32.68 -83.01 18.20
C LEU A 508 34.03 -83.38 17.57
N LYS A 509 34.72 -82.40 16.97
CA LYS A 509 36.06 -82.61 16.40
C LYS A 509 37.15 -82.62 17.48
N ALA A 510 37.14 -81.65 18.40
CA ALA A 510 38.14 -81.54 19.47
C ALA A 510 38.06 -82.69 20.49
N SER A 511 36.86 -83.13 20.87
CA SER A 511 36.68 -84.26 21.80
C SER A 511 37.10 -85.63 21.22
N LYS A 512 37.21 -85.72 19.89
CA LYS A 512 37.63 -86.94 19.18
C LYS A 512 39.16 -87.12 19.13
N GLU A 513 39.93 -86.05 19.34
CA GLU A 513 41.40 -86.06 19.17
C GLU A 513 42.19 -86.10 20.49
N ASN A 514 41.62 -85.73 21.65
CA ASN A 514 42.33 -85.70 22.93
C ASN A 514 41.55 -86.36 24.09
N ILE A 515 41.94 -87.57 24.49
CA ILE A 515 41.17 -88.40 25.44
C ILE A 515 41.51 -88.18 26.93
N ASN A 516 42.62 -87.52 27.31
CA ASN A 516 43.17 -87.59 28.68
C ASN A 516 43.53 -86.25 29.40
N THR A 517 42.96 -85.09 29.05
CA THR A 517 43.18 -83.83 29.81
C THR A 517 41.86 -83.09 30.07
N SER A 518 41.04 -83.66 30.96
CA SER A 518 39.58 -83.44 30.90
C SER A 518 39.02 -82.25 31.69
N GLU A 519 39.30 -82.06 32.99
CA GLU A 519 38.36 -81.26 33.83
C GLU A 519 38.78 -79.82 34.18
N GLU A 520 40.02 -79.56 34.59
CA GLU A 520 40.44 -78.22 35.03
C GLU A 520 40.43 -77.18 33.88
N ALA A 521 40.75 -77.64 32.67
CA ALA A 521 40.64 -76.85 31.44
C ALA A 521 39.18 -76.61 31.03
N LYS A 522 38.28 -77.60 31.16
CA LYS A 522 36.84 -77.40 30.92
C LYS A 522 36.25 -76.39 31.89
N GLN A 523 36.64 -76.43 33.17
CA GLN A 523 36.15 -75.47 34.15
C GLN A 523 36.63 -74.05 33.83
N SER A 524 37.94 -73.87 33.59
CA SER A 524 38.51 -72.56 33.21
C SER A 524 37.88 -72.00 31.92
N LEU A 525 37.61 -72.88 30.94
CA LEU A 525 37.00 -72.51 29.66
C LEU A 525 35.50 -72.21 29.80
N SER A 526 34.79 -72.90 30.69
CA SER A 526 33.40 -72.60 31.05
C SER A 526 33.28 -71.25 31.76
N GLU A 527 34.18 -70.95 32.71
CA GLU A 527 34.25 -69.65 33.39
C GLU A 527 34.62 -68.51 32.42
N LEU A 528 35.51 -68.77 31.45
CA LEU A 528 35.85 -67.84 30.37
C LEU A 528 34.67 -67.61 29.41
N GLN A 529 33.94 -68.66 29.04
CA GLN A 529 32.72 -68.57 28.23
C GLN A 529 31.63 -67.77 28.97
N MET A 530 31.44 -67.99 30.27
CA MET A 530 30.49 -67.23 31.08
C MET A 530 30.89 -65.75 31.20
N THR A 531 32.16 -65.44 31.46
CA THR A 531 32.62 -64.04 31.51
C THR A 531 32.53 -63.34 30.15
N TRP A 532 32.83 -64.01 29.03
CA TRP A 532 32.58 -63.46 27.69
C TRP A 532 31.10 -63.32 27.34
N LYS A 533 30.23 -64.23 27.81
CA LYS A 533 28.77 -64.12 27.64
C LYS A 533 28.21 -62.91 28.38
N ILE A 534 28.68 -62.65 29.61
CA ILE A 534 28.30 -61.47 30.40
C ILE A 534 28.89 -60.18 29.80
N LEU A 535 30.14 -60.23 29.32
CA LEU A 535 30.79 -59.07 28.69
C LEU A 535 30.16 -58.69 27.34
N GLY A 536 29.78 -59.66 26.51
CA GLY A 536 29.34 -59.41 25.13
C GLY A 536 30.46 -59.40 24.09
N VAL A 537 31.61 -60.02 24.40
CA VAL A 537 32.75 -60.19 23.47
C VAL A 537 32.25 -60.83 22.17
N SER A 538 32.66 -60.32 21.00
CA SER A 538 32.12 -60.74 19.70
C SER A 538 32.45 -62.18 19.35
N ASN A 539 31.67 -62.80 18.47
CA ASN A 539 31.90 -64.18 18.07
C ASN A 539 33.21 -64.35 17.28
N GLU A 540 33.70 -63.34 16.56
CA GLU A 540 35.03 -63.32 15.95
C GLU A 540 36.14 -63.32 17.01
N GLU A 541 36.02 -62.51 18.06
CA GLU A 541 37.00 -62.44 19.14
C GLU A 541 37.02 -63.73 19.97
N ARG A 542 35.83 -64.29 20.29
CA ARG A 542 35.70 -65.62 20.91
C ARG A 542 36.35 -66.70 20.03
N ASN A 543 36.13 -66.67 18.71
CA ASN A 543 36.77 -67.60 17.77
C ASN A 543 38.30 -67.40 17.67
N CYS A 544 38.79 -66.16 17.74
CA CYS A 544 40.22 -65.86 17.74
C CYS A 544 40.90 -66.47 18.98
N VAL A 545 40.32 -66.28 20.16
CA VAL A 545 40.87 -66.85 21.39
C VAL A 545 40.64 -68.37 21.48
N ARG A 546 39.54 -68.90 20.92
CA ARG A 546 39.31 -70.35 20.74
C ARG A 546 40.46 -71.02 19.98
N ARG A 547 40.87 -70.47 18.83
CA ARG A 547 42.05 -70.95 18.07
C ARG A 547 43.37 -70.84 18.86
N GLN A 548 43.49 -69.86 19.76
CA GLN A 548 44.66 -69.75 20.64
C GLN A 548 44.66 -70.84 21.72
N ILE A 549 43.51 -71.13 22.32
CA ILE A 549 43.33 -72.20 23.33
C ILE A 549 43.60 -73.60 22.74
N GLU A 550 43.23 -73.85 21.48
CA GLU A 550 43.53 -75.10 20.75
C GLU A 550 45.04 -75.42 20.66
N THR A 551 45.93 -74.42 20.83
CA THR A 551 47.38 -74.62 20.76
C THR A 551 48.06 -74.85 22.12
N SER A 552 47.43 -74.44 23.24
CA SER A 552 47.92 -74.71 24.60
C SER A 552 46.81 -74.49 25.64
N LEU A 553 46.38 -75.57 26.30
CA LEU A 553 45.04 -75.63 26.91
C LEU A 553 44.89 -74.93 28.28
N VAL A 554 45.94 -74.87 29.12
CA VAL A 554 45.81 -74.50 30.55
C VAL A 554 46.25 -73.05 30.83
N ASP A 555 47.53 -72.72 30.62
CA ASP A 555 48.05 -71.38 30.94
C ASP A 555 47.38 -70.25 30.14
N THR A 556 47.04 -70.52 28.88
CA THR A 556 46.38 -69.56 27.98
C THR A 556 44.96 -69.25 28.43
N CYS A 557 44.19 -70.24 28.92
CA CYS A 557 42.85 -70.00 29.47
C CYS A 557 42.91 -69.08 30.69
N ARG A 558 43.85 -69.31 31.61
CA ARG A 558 43.98 -68.50 32.84
C ARG A 558 44.35 -67.04 32.54
N LEU A 559 45.32 -66.79 31.65
CA LEU A 559 45.71 -65.43 31.26
C LEU A 559 44.58 -64.67 30.54
N LYS A 560 43.77 -65.36 29.73
CA LYS A 560 42.63 -64.75 29.03
C LYS A 560 41.46 -64.48 29.98
N LEU A 561 41.27 -65.30 31.01
CA LEU A 561 40.28 -65.07 32.07
C LEU A 561 40.68 -63.86 32.95
N GLU A 562 41.95 -63.72 33.31
CA GLU A 562 42.45 -62.54 34.03
C GLU A 562 42.29 -61.26 33.20
N ALA A 563 42.64 -61.30 31.91
CA ALA A 563 42.40 -60.18 30.99
C ALA A 563 40.91 -59.80 30.90
N ALA A 564 40.01 -60.79 30.77
CA ALA A 564 38.56 -60.56 30.75
C ALA A 564 38.03 -59.96 32.08
N ALA A 565 38.59 -60.35 33.22
CA ALA A 565 38.25 -59.76 34.51
C ALA A 565 38.68 -58.28 34.61
N THR A 566 39.84 -57.91 34.03
CA THR A 566 40.28 -56.50 34.01
C THR A 566 39.40 -55.62 33.11
N THR A 567 39.01 -56.09 31.92
CA THR A 567 38.12 -55.34 31.01
C THR A 567 36.70 -55.21 31.58
N PHE A 568 36.21 -56.21 32.31
CA PHE A 568 34.97 -56.15 33.08
C PHE A 568 35.00 -55.02 34.12
N SER A 569 36.05 -54.95 34.94
CA SER A 569 36.21 -53.89 35.96
C SER A 569 36.29 -52.48 35.36
N GLN A 570 37.03 -52.32 34.26
CA GLN A 570 37.15 -51.03 33.55
C GLN A 570 35.82 -50.59 32.93
N THR A 571 35.10 -51.52 32.28
CA THR A 571 33.79 -51.24 31.66
C THR A 571 32.76 -50.84 32.73
N LEU A 572 32.73 -51.52 33.88
CA LEU A 572 31.87 -51.18 35.02
C LEU A 572 32.12 -49.76 35.56
N ASN A 573 33.39 -49.35 35.69
CA ASN A 573 33.77 -48.00 36.10
C ASN A 573 33.31 -46.94 35.07
N ASN A 574 33.50 -47.22 33.77
CA ASN A 574 33.08 -46.31 32.70
C ASN A 574 31.55 -46.18 32.62
N ILE A 575 30.79 -47.27 32.79
CA ILE A 575 29.34 -47.27 32.97
C ILE A 575 28.93 -46.37 34.15
N THR A 576 29.60 -46.50 35.29
CA THR A 576 29.32 -45.71 36.50
C THR A 576 29.57 -44.21 36.29
N LYS A 577 30.64 -43.85 35.57
CA LYS A 577 30.94 -42.45 35.20
C LYS A 577 29.89 -41.89 34.22
N LEU A 578 29.58 -42.61 33.14
CA LEU A 578 28.58 -42.17 32.16
C LEU A 578 27.19 -41.99 32.78
N ARG A 579 26.77 -42.89 33.69
CA ARG A 579 25.53 -42.75 34.47
C ARG A 579 25.50 -41.45 35.26
N LYS A 580 26.55 -41.14 36.05
CA LYS A 580 26.64 -39.87 36.80
C LYS A 580 26.53 -38.64 35.88
N CYS A 581 27.23 -38.66 34.73
CA CYS A 581 27.15 -37.59 33.75
C CYS A 581 25.75 -37.46 33.11
N SER A 582 25.09 -38.59 32.81
CA SER A 582 23.73 -38.59 32.25
C SER A 582 22.73 -37.98 33.24
N ILE A 583 22.75 -38.41 34.51
CA ILE A 583 21.90 -37.89 35.59
C ILE A 583 22.08 -36.37 35.75
N ALA A 584 23.32 -35.89 35.79
CA ALA A 584 23.61 -34.46 35.87
C ALA A 584 23.04 -33.67 34.67
N ILE A 585 23.09 -34.24 33.46
CA ILE A 585 22.50 -33.62 32.25
C ILE A 585 20.97 -33.66 32.28
N HIS A 586 20.34 -34.77 32.70
CA HIS A 586 18.86 -34.84 32.85
C HIS A 586 18.35 -33.82 33.86
N HIS A 587 18.96 -33.77 35.05
CA HIS A 587 18.62 -32.79 36.08
C HIS A 587 18.80 -31.35 35.57
N SER A 588 19.89 -31.08 34.85
CA SER A 588 20.13 -29.77 34.21
C SER A 588 19.04 -29.41 33.19
N LEU A 589 18.64 -30.37 32.34
CA LEU A 589 17.61 -30.17 31.31
C LEU A 589 16.18 -30.22 31.85
N GLY A 590 15.97 -30.50 33.14
CA GLY A 590 14.65 -30.69 33.73
C GLY A 590 13.88 -31.88 33.14
N ILE A 591 14.58 -32.88 32.59
CA ILE A 591 13.96 -34.13 32.10
C ILE A 591 13.69 -35.00 33.34
N PRO A 592 12.44 -35.39 33.62
CA PRO A 592 12.12 -36.19 34.80
C PRO A 592 12.82 -37.55 34.74
N GLU A 593 13.27 -38.04 35.89
CA GLU A 593 14.00 -39.31 36.03
C GLU A 593 13.15 -40.57 35.77
N GLU A 594 11.91 -40.45 35.28
CA GLU A 594 11.01 -41.58 35.02
C GLU A 594 11.51 -42.51 33.89
N ASP A 595 12.42 -42.04 33.04
CA ASP A 595 13.16 -42.87 32.07
C ASP A 595 14.23 -43.78 32.72
N ASN A 596 14.48 -43.69 34.04
CA ASN A 596 15.34 -44.63 34.76
C ASN A 596 14.82 -46.09 34.79
N LYS A 597 13.69 -46.40 34.12
CA LYS A 597 13.29 -47.78 33.80
C LYS A 597 14.33 -48.57 32.99
N ILE A 598 15.30 -47.88 32.38
CA ILE A 598 16.52 -48.50 31.82
C ILE A 598 17.14 -49.49 32.85
N ASP A 599 17.12 -49.18 34.15
CA ASP A 599 17.73 -50.01 35.21
C ASP A 599 16.95 -51.29 35.59
N SER A 600 15.70 -51.49 35.14
CA SER A 600 14.87 -52.62 35.60
C SER A 600 14.50 -53.67 34.54
N ASP A 601 14.25 -53.27 33.29
CA ASP A 601 13.79 -54.22 32.26
C ASP A 601 14.79 -54.47 31.13
N MET A 602 15.72 -53.54 30.84
CA MET A 602 16.77 -53.79 29.84
C MET A 602 17.88 -54.74 30.34
N PHE A 603 17.98 -54.95 31.66
CA PHE A 603 19.04 -55.74 32.29
C PHE A 603 18.92 -57.26 32.16
N LYS A 604 17.79 -57.77 31.66
CA LYS A 604 17.54 -59.22 31.63
C LYS A 604 18.24 -59.92 30.45
N ASP A 605 18.40 -59.23 29.32
CA ASP A 605 18.86 -59.85 28.06
C ASP A 605 20.08 -59.15 27.39
N SER A 606 20.55 -57.99 27.87
CA SER A 606 21.68 -57.25 27.25
C SER A 606 23.03 -57.52 27.93
N THR A 607 24.13 -57.47 27.17
CA THR A 607 25.49 -57.67 27.70
C THR A 607 26.10 -56.39 28.29
N MET A 608 27.20 -56.51 29.06
CA MET A 608 27.84 -55.34 29.67
C MET A 608 28.39 -54.35 28.64
N LEU A 609 28.95 -54.83 27.51
CA LEU A 609 29.40 -53.95 26.43
C LEU A 609 28.23 -53.29 25.71
N ASP A 610 27.12 -54.01 25.47
CA ASP A 610 25.91 -53.41 24.89
C ASP A 610 25.38 -52.28 25.78
N HIS A 611 25.33 -52.49 27.11
CA HIS A 611 24.88 -51.48 28.06
C HIS A 611 25.84 -50.27 28.12
N PHE A 612 27.16 -50.48 28.01
CA PHE A 612 28.11 -49.37 27.88
C PHE A 612 27.93 -48.58 26.58
N GLU A 613 27.75 -49.27 25.45
CA GLU A 613 27.53 -48.65 24.14
C GLU A 613 26.17 -47.91 24.10
N GLN A 614 25.13 -48.46 24.72
CA GLN A 614 23.82 -47.81 24.90
C GLN A 614 23.92 -46.54 25.75
N LEU A 615 24.56 -46.58 26.92
CA LEU A 615 24.77 -45.40 27.77
C LEU A 615 25.62 -44.32 27.07
N LYS A 616 26.65 -44.73 26.33
CA LYS A 616 27.50 -43.86 25.52
C LYS A 616 26.72 -43.21 24.39
N ASN A 617 25.88 -43.96 23.69
CA ASN A 617 24.99 -43.45 22.65
C ASN A 617 23.93 -42.51 23.22
N HIS A 618 23.34 -42.83 24.36
CA HIS A 618 22.41 -41.95 25.08
C HIS A 618 23.07 -40.63 25.49
N TRP A 619 24.27 -40.69 26.07
CA TRP A 619 25.07 -39.50 26.39
C TRP A 619 25.43 -38.68 25.14
N LEU A 620 25.80 -39.32 24.02
CA LEU A 620 26.05 -38.68 22.73
C LEU A 620 24.79 -38.02 22.13
N GLN A 621 23.59 -38.51 22.44
CA GLN A 621 22.32 -37.89 22.05
C GLN A 621 21.91 -36.74 22.98
N LEU A 622 22.23 -36.82 24.28
CA LEU A 622 21.90 -35.80 25.28
C LEU A 622 22.84 -34.59 25.23
N LYS A 623 24.14 -34.81 25.04
CA LYS A 623 25.14 -33.73 25.06
C LYS A 623 24.84 -32.59 24.05
N PRO A 624 24.52 -32.86 22.77
CA PRO A 624 24.15 -31.80 21.83
C PRO A 624 22.89 -31.02 22.24
N LYS A 625 21.93 -31.66 22.91
CA LYS A 625 20.73 -31.00 23.44
C LYS A 625 21.09 -30.05 24.60
N PHE A 626 21.97 -30.48 25.49
CA PHE A 626 22.51 -29.65 26.58
C PHE A 626 23.31 -28.45 26.06
N ASP A 627 24.24 -28.68 25.14
CA ASP A 627 25.06 -27.62 24.55
C ASP A 627 24.19 -26.59 23.79
N SER A 628 23.19 -27.05 23.03
CA SER A 628 22.20 -26.19 22.35
C SER A 628 21.33 -25.38 23.33
N ALA A 629 20.83 -26.00 24.40
CA ALA A 629 20.06 -25.31 25.44
C ALA A 629 20.89 -24.21 26.13
N ARG A 630 22.16 -24.49 26.42
CA ARG A 630 23.11 -23.53 26.99
C ARG A 630 23.41 -22.37 26.04
N GLU A 631 23.66 -22.62 24.75
CA GLU A 631 23.90 -21.58 23.74
C GLU A 631 22.67 -20.68 23.55
N ARG A 632 21.46 -21.26 23.53
CA ARG A 632 20.20 -20.49 23.52
C ARG A 632 20.08 -19.58 24.73
N LEU A 633 20.32 -20.10 25.94
CA LEU A 633 20.26 -19.31 27.17
C LEU A 633 21.26 -18.14 27.15
N LEU A 634 22.50 -18.39 26.74
CA LEU A 634 23.56 -17.39 26.55
C LEU A 634 23.12 -16.25 25.61
N LYS A 635 22.54 -16.62 24.47
CA LYS A 635 22.04 -15.66 23.49
C LYS A 635 20.88 -14.82 24.03
N VAL A 636 19.95 -15.44 24.77
CA VAL A 636 18.83 -14.75 25.41
C VAL A 636 19.33 -13.80 26.51
N ALA A 637 20.31 -14.22 27.32
CA ALA A 637 20.93 -13.40 28.35
C ALA A 637 21.56 -12.12 27.76
N LYS A 638 22.35 -12.28 26.69
CA LYS A 638 23.02 -11.17 25.99
C LYS A 638 22.03 -10.21 25.33
N ASP A 639 21.03 -10.75 24.63
CA ASP A 639 19.96 -9.96 24.04
C ASP A 639 19.20 -9.18 25.13
N ALA A 640 18.78 -9.84 26.21
CA ALA A 640 18.05 -9.22 27.30
C ALA A 640 18.86 -8.12 28.00
N SER A 641 20.13 -8.37 28.34
CA SER A 641 21.04 -7.36 28.89
C SER A 641 21.13 -6.11 27.99
N SER A 642 21.30 -6.30 26.67
CA SER A 642 21.33 -5.19 25.71
C SER A 642 20.00 -4.44 25.57
N LEU A 643 18.86 -5.10 25.83
CA LEU A 643 17.54 -4.50 25.81
C LEU A 643 17.28 -3.69 27.08
N VAL A 644 17.62 -4.25 28.25
CA VAL A 644 17.51 -3.59 29.56
C VAL A 644 18.35 -2.32 29.60
N GLN A 645 19.62 -2.39 29.17
CA GLN A 645 20.49 -1.23 29.05
C GLN A 645 19.95 -0.17 28.06
N ALA A 646 19.34 -0.60 26.95
CA ALA A 646 18.78 0.34 25.96
C ALA A 646 17.44 0.96 26.38
N LEU A 647 16.75 0.39 27.37
CA LEU A 647 15.46 0.85 27.88
C LEU A 647 15.56 1.64 29.20
N ASP A 648 16.71 1.62 29.87
CA ASP A 648 16.91 2.19 31.22
C ASP A 648 15.90 1.59 32.24
N VAL A 649 15.67 0.28 32.13
CA VAL A 649 14.75 -0.49 32.98
C VAL A 649 15.53 -1.10 34.15
N ASP A 650 15.03 -0.94 35.37
CA ASP A 650 15.64 -1.57 36.55
C ASP A 650 15.53 -3.10 36.45
N ILE A 651 16.66 -3.78 36.64
CA ILE A 651 16.77 -5.25 36.60
C ILE A 651 15.82 -5.90 37.63
N THR A 652 15.50 -5.22 38.74
CA THR A 652 14.56 -5.70 39.77
C THR A 652 13.10 -5.77 39.30
N SER A 653 12.76 -5.11 38.19
CA SER A 653 11.41 -5.13 37.60
C SER A 653 11.19 -6.26 36.58
N LEU A 654 12.24 -7.03 36.26
CA LEU A 654 12.20 -8.16 35.35
C LEU A 654 11.70 -9.42 36.05
N SER A 655 11.34 -10.43 35.26
CA SER A 655 11.05 -11.77 35.79
C SER A 655 12.25 -12.31 36.59
N PRO A 656 12.03 -12.99 37.75
CA PRO A 656 13.10 -13.53 38.57
C PRO A 656 14.07 -14.46 37.83
N GLN A 657 13.59 -15.22 36.84
CA GLN A 657 14.48 -16.06 36.02
C GLN A 657 15.42 -15.21 35.17
N LEU A 658 14.89 -14.17 34.51
CA LEU A 658 15.67 -13.28 33.66
C LEU A 658 16.65 -12.42 34.48
N GLN A 659 16.25 -11.97 35.66
CA GLN A 659 17.13 -11.30 36.62
C GLN A 659 18.29 -12.21 37.05
N LEU A 660 18.03 -13.48 37.38
CA LEU A 660 19.07 -14.44 37.75
C LEU A 660 20.07 -14.63 36.60
N ILE A 661 19.58 -14.83 35.37
CA ILE A 661 20.39 -15.03 34.17
C ILE A 661 21.27 -13.81 33.84
N ILE A 662 20.72 -12.59 33.95
CA ILE A 662 21.48 -11.35 33.68
C ILE A 662 22.52 -11.10 34.78
N SER A 663 22.17 -11.32 36.05
CA SER A 663 23.07 -11.05 37.19
C SER A 663 24.21 -12.06 37.34
N GLN A 664 24.06 -13.29 36.82
CA GLN A 664 25.06 -14.35 36.93
C GLN A 664 26.23 -14.26 35.94
N ASN A 665 26.27 -13.26 35.04
CA ASN A 665 27.39 -12.95 34.12
C ASN A 665 28.13 -14.20 33.56
N ILE A 666 27.47 -14.86 32.60
CA ILE A 666 27.90 -16.15 32.03
C ILE A 666 29.29 -16.08 31.34
N GLU A 667 29.81 -14.89 31.05
CA GLU A 667 31.19 -14.67 30.57
C GLU A 667 32.25 -15.31 31.48
N THR A 668 31.98 -15.46 32.78
CA THR A 668 32.89 -16.15 33.74
C THR A 668 32.99 -17.68 33.55
N VAL A 669 32.14 -18.28 32.72
CA VAL A 669 32.10 -19.73 32.46
C VAL A 669 32.90 -20.13 31.21
N GLU A 670 33.03 -19.24 30.21
CA GLU A 670 33.72 -19.56 28.95
C GLU A 670 35.23 -19.76 29.16
N GLU A 671 35.89 -18.93 29.98
CA GLU A 671 37.36 -19.02 30.19
C GLU A 671 37.82 -20.30 30.92
N LYS A 672 36.95 -20.98 31.67
CA LYS A 672 37.33 -22.20 32.42
C LYS A 672 37.10 -23.51 31.65
N SER A 673 36.28 -23.54 30.59
CA SER A 673 35.89 -24.80 29.93
C SER A 673 36.77 -25.25 28.76
N ILE A 674 37.83 -24.50 28.46
CA ILE A 674 38.71 -24.73 27.29
C ILE A 674 39.84 -25.75 27.60
N TYR A 675 40.14 -26.03 28.87
CA TYR A 675 41.13 -27.02 29.26
C TYR A 675 40.50 -28.41 29.48
N GLY A 676 41.06 -29.42 28.79
CA GLY A 676 40.60 -30.80 28.62
C GLY A 676 39.74 -31.46 29.72
N TRP A 677 38.63 -32.07 29.28
CA TRP A 677 37.63 -32.82 30.07
C TRP A 677 38.15 -34.11 30.77
N ASN A 678 39.45 -34.39 30.76
CA ASN A 678 39.99 -35.64 31.33
C ASN A 678 40.11 -35.62 32.87
N GLU A 679 40.05 -34.45 33.50
CA GLU A 679 40.21 -34.27 34.96
C GLU A 679 39.16 -33.33 35.59
N ILE A 680 38.00 -33.13 34.95
CA ILE A 680 36.92 -32.35 35.58
C ILE A 680 36.31 -33.19 36.70
N ASN A 681 36.62 -32.81 37.94
CA ASN A 681 36.09 -33.42 39.14
C ASN A 681 34.58 -33.13 39.21
N ILE A 682 33.76 -34.18 39.17
CA ILE A 682 32.29 -34.07 38.96
C ILE A 682 31.62 -33.30 40.12
N ASP A 683 32.25 -33.26 41.29
CA ASP A 683 31.74 -32.62 42.50
C ASP A 683 31.84 -31.08 42.48
N ASP A 684 32.58 -30.46 41.54
CA ASP A 684 32.69 -28.99 41.39
C ASP A 684 31.60 -28.38 40.48
N ILE A 685 30.73 -29.21 39.88
CA ILE A 685 29.56 -28.72 39.14
C ILE A 685 28.48 -28.34 40.16
N GLY A 686 28.59 -27.11 40.68
CA GLY A 686 27.55 -26.50 41.52
C GLY A 686 26.16 -26.59 40.88
N PRO A 687 25.08 -26.64 41.68
CA PRO A 687 23.76 -27.08 41.22
C PRO A 687 23.34 -26.29 39.97
N PRO A 688 23.04 -26.98 38.86
CA PRO A 688 22.82 -26.32 37.59
C PRO A 688 21.56 -25.46 37.69
N ASN A 689 21.67 -24.17 37.36
CA ASN A 689 20.50 -23.38 36.98
C ASN A 689 19.75 -24.19 35.93
N SER A 690 18.48 -24.53 36.20
CA SER A 690 17.74 -25.47 35.37
C SER A 690 17.60 -24.92 33.94
N LEU A 691 18.34 -25.53 33.01
CA LEU A 691 18.26 -25.36 31.57
C LEU A 691 17.00 -26.04 31.00
N SER A 692 15.92 -26.08 31.79
CA SER A 692 14.67 -26.66 31.34
C SER A 692 14.14 -25.85 30.16
N THR A 693 13.58 -26.57 29.19
CA THR A 693 13.01 -25.96 27.99
C THR A 693 11.93 -24.92 28.35
N GLU A 694 11.22 -25.11 29.46
CA GLU A 694 10.23 -24.17 29.97
C GLU A 694 10.85 -22.87 30.50
N ILE A 695 11.96 -22.93 31.24
CA ILE A 695 12.64 -21.73 31.74
C ILE A 695 13.28 -20.95 30.58
N ILE A 696 13.92 -21.64 29.62
CA ILE A 696 14.45 -21.01 28.41
C ILE A 696 13.31 -20.38 27.60
N SER A 697 12.20 -21.09 27.42
CA SER A 697 10.98 -20.60 26.74
C SER A 697 10.42 -19.36 27.45
N GLN A 698 10.35 -19.35 28.78
CA GLN A 698 9.88 -18.19 29.53
C GLN A 698 10.83 -16.99 29.37
N CYS A 699 12.14 -17.20 29.45
CA CYS A 699 13.11 -16.12 29.25
C CYS A 699 13.13 -15.61 27.80
N GLU A 700 12.87 -16.48 26.81
CA GLU A 700 12.65 -16.09 25.41
C GLU A 700 11.37 -15.24 25.26
N LYS A 701 10.26 -15.59 25.93
CA LYS A 701 9.02 -14.78 25.97
C LYS A 701 9.26 -13.42 26.63
N ASP A 702 9.94 -13.38 27.77
CA ASP A 702 10.24 -12.13 28.49
C ASP A 702 11.16 -11.21 27.67
N ALA A 703 12.19 -11.77 27.02
CA ALA A 703 13.04 -11.03 26.08
C ALA A 703 12.26 -10.56 24.84
N GLN A 704 11.27 -11.33 24.34
CA GLN A 704 10.36 -10.86 23.29
C GLN A 704 9.48 -9.70 23.76
N GLN A 705 8.96 -9.72 24.99
CA GLN A 705 8.21 -8.60 25.56
C GLN A 705 9.08 -7.33 25.66
N LEU A 706 10.34 -7.45 26.09
CA LEU A 706 11.29 -6.32 26.06
C LEU A 706 11.56 -5.79 24.64
N ARG A 707 11.67 -6.67 23.62
CA ARG A 707 11.78 -6.24 22.22
C ARG A 707 10.52 -5.52 21.73
N LEU A 708 9.32 -5.95 22.14
CA LEU A 708 8.05 -5.31 21.82
C LEU A 708 7.91 -3.94 22.51
N LEU A 709 8.26 -3.83 23.79
CA LEU A 709 8.26 -2.56 24.51
C LEU A 709 9.26 -1.56 23.89
N LYS A 710 10.45 -2.03 23.50
CA LYS A 710 11.44 -1.24 22.75
C LYS A 710 10.92 -0.75 21.40
N SER A 711 10.22 -1.60 20.63
CA SER A 711 9.68 -1.20 19.33
C SER A 711 8.49 -0.24 19.47
N GLN A 712 7.64 -0.41 20.50
CA GLN A 712 6.57 0.52 20.85
C GLN A 712 7.11 1.90 21.21
N ILE A 713 8.10 2.01 22.11
CA ILE A 713 8.70 3.30 22.49
C ILE A 713 9.42 3.95 21.29
N LEU A 714 10.09 3.17 20.44
CA LEU A 714 10.66 3.70 19.19
C LEU A 714 9.58 4.26 18.25
N ALA A 715 8.45 3.58 18.12
CA ALA A 715 7.34 4.03 17.26
C ALA A 715 6.68 5.30 17.80
N THR A 716 6.39 5.37 19.10
CA THR A 716 5.82 6.58 19.73
C THR A 716 6.78 7.77 19.69
N ASN A 717 8.06 7.56 19.98
CA ASN A 717 9.09 8.61 19.87
C ASN A 717 9.29 9.05 18.41
N SER A 718 9.26 8.12 17.44
CA SER A 718 9.34 8.49 16.02
C SER A 718 8.14 9.35 15.60
N LEU A 719 6.93 8.99 16.03
CA LEU A 719 5.71 9.74 15.73
C LEU A 719 5.69 11.13 16.38
N CYS A 720 6.06 11.25 17.66
CA CYS A 720 6.17 12.54 18.35
C CYS A 720 7.21 13.44 17.65
N ARG A 721 8.39 12.89 17.33
CA ARG A 721 9.44 13.63 16.63
C ARG A 721 9.04 14.01 15.20
N GLU A 722 8.21 13.22 14.51
CA GLU A 722 7.71 13.58 13.18
C GLU A 722 6.68 14.71 13.24
N LYS A 723 5.74 14.68 14.19
CA LYS A 723 4.84 15.82 14.49
C LYS A 723 5.64 17.08 14.80
N ALA A 724 6.56 17.00 15.77
CA ALA A 724 7.40 18.12 16.18
C ALA A 724 8.30 18.64 15.04
N TYR A 725 8.80 17.77 14.15
CA TYR A 725 9.58 18.17 12.97
C TYR A 725 8.71 18.94 11.97
N ASN A 726 7.52 18.44 11.65
CA ASN A 726 6.61 19.09 10.70
C ASN A 726 6.18 20.47 11.23
N PHE A 727 5.94 20.60 12.53
CA PHE A 727 5.65 21.89 13.15
C PHE A 727 6.88 22.82 13.21
N ALA A 728 8.06 22.31 13.59
CA ALA A 728 9.30 23.10 13.57
C ALA A 728 9.64 23.60 12.15
N LEU A 729 9.25 22.85 11.11
CA LEU A 729 9.38 23.24 9.71
C LEU A 729 8.36 24.33 9.31
N SER A 730 7.09 24.21 9.72
CA SER A 730 6.04 25.20 9.42
C SER A 730 6.17 26.52 10.18
N THR A 731 6.93 26.52 11.28
CA THR A 731 7.30 27.71 12.07
C THR A 731 8.70 28.25 11.78
N ASN A 732 9.51 27.51 11.01
CA ASN A 732 10.93 27.78 10.74
C ASN A 732 11.81 27.90 12.02
N PHE A 733 11.55 27.07 13.03
CA PHE A 733 12.38 27.03 14.24
C PHE A 733 13.77 26.41 13.97
N HIS A 734 14.83 27.05 14.48
CA HIS A 734 16.16 26.44 14.52
C HIS A 734 16.40 25.71 15.85
N ARG A 735 17.42 24.83 15.88
CA ARG A 735 17.80 24.02 17.06
C ARG A 735 17.95 24.85 18.34
N LYS A 736 18.55 26.05 18.23
CA LYS A 736 18.75 26.97 19.36
C LYS A 736 17.44 27.52 19.90
N ASP A 737 16.48 27.80 19.02
CA ASP A 737 15.20 28.39 19.38
C ASP A 737 14.32 27.35 20.08
N LEU A 738 14.29 26.11 19.57
CA LEU A 738 13.65 24.98 20.24
C LEU A 738 14.23 24.70 21.63
N PHE A 739 15.56 24.78 21.78
CA PHE A 739 16.21 24.57 23.07
C PHE A 739 15.87 25.68 24.06
N ALA A 740 16.01 26.95 23.64
CA ALA A 740 15.63 28.10 24.44
C ALA A 740 14.14 28.05 24.81
N LEU A 741 13.30 27.57 23.91
CA LEU A 741 11.88 27.38 24.15
C LEU A 741 11.63 26.36 25.27
N CYS A 742 12.17 25.14 25.17
CA CYS A 742 11.97 24.10 26.20
C CYS A 742 12.44 24.57 27.58
N VAL A 743 13.58 25.27 27.65
CA VAL A 743 14.10 25.90 28.87
C VAL A 743 13.14 26.97 29.41
N ASN A 744 12.53 27.77 28.54
CA ASN A 744 11.57 28.79 28.94
C ASN A 744 10.25 28.16 29.41
N THR A 745 9.70 27.13 28.75
CA THR A 745 8.53 26.36 29.21
C THR A 745 8.75 25.85 30.64
N LEU A 746 9.91 25.21 30.90
CA LEU A 746 10.25 24.72 32.24
C LEU A 746 10.31 25.84 33.29
N LYS A 747 11.01 26.95 32.99
CA LYS A 747 11.07 28.12 33.89
C LYS A 747 9.69 28.69 34.18
N LYS A 748 8.81 28.77 33.17
CA LYS A 748 7.45 29.30 33.32
C LYS A 748 6.53 28.36 34.11
N ARG A 749 6.72 27.04 34.02
CA ARG A 749 6.02 26.03 34.84
C ARG A 749 6.40 26.09 36.33
N GLY A 750 7.37 26.93 36.72
CA GLY A 750 7.65 27.30 38.11
C GLY A 750 8.35 26.22 38.95
N THR A 751 8.67 25.08 38.37
CA THR A 751 9.45 24.01 39.01
C THR A 751 10.94 24.27 38.81
N GLU A 752 11.74 23.94 39.82
CA GLU A 752 13.17 23.66 39.61
C GLU A 752 13.33 22.61 38.48
N PHE A 753 14.47 22.61 37.78
CA PHE A 753 14.68 21.67 36.68
C PHE A 753 14.45 20.24 37.17
N PRO A 754 13.53 19.47 36.54
CA PRO A 754 13.24 18.10 36.99
C PRO A 754 14.51 17.26 37.05
N GLY A 755 14.66 16.37 38.04
CA GLY A 755 15.88 15.57 38.20
C GLY A 755 16.23 14.63 37.03
N TRP A 756 15.34 14.48 36.04
CA TRP A 756 15.59 13.77 34.78
C TRP A 756 16.05 14.68 33.63
N TRP A 757 16.04 16.01 33.80
CA TRP A 757 16.40 16.99 32.77
C TRP A 757 17.92 17.05 32.58
N ASP A 758 18.35 16.92 31.33
CA ASP A 758 19.74 16.99 30.89
C ASP A 758 19.82 17.92 29.67
N PRO A 759 20.55 19.05 29.75
CA PRO A 759 20.66 19.99 28.64
C PRO A 759 21.33 19.38 27.39
N MET A 760 22.19 18.35 27.53
CA MET A 760 22.79 17.68 26.37
C MET A 760 21.77 16.81 25.63
N ILE A 761 20.93 16.07 26.35
CA ILE A 761 19.85 15.25 25.77
C ILE A 761 18.80 16.17 25.13
N ALA A 762 18.42 17.26 25.79
CA ALA A 762 17.51 18.27 25.26
C ALA A 762 18.02 18.88 23.94
N ASP A 763 19.29 19.30 23.88
CA ASP A 763 19.90 19.87 22.68
C ASP A 763 20.08 18.84 21.55
N GLN A 764 20.36 17.57 21.89
CA GLN A 764 20.33 16.47 20.93
C GLN A 764 18.94 16.27 20.33
N ILE A 765 17.87 16.37 21.13
CA ILE A 765 16.48 16.26 20.67
C ILE A 765 16.07 17.45 19.81
N CYS A 766 16.43 18.67 20.20
CA CYS A 766 16.22 19.85 19.34
C CYS A 766 16.96 19.72 18.00
N GLY A 767 18.14 19.08 18.01
CA GLY A 767 18.88 18.69 16.82
C GLY A 767 18.28 17.52 16.03
N SER A 768 17.50 16.64 16.66
CA SER A 768 16.82 15.52 16.00
C SER A 768 15.49 15.95 15.37
N ILE A 769 14.72 16.79 16.09
CA ILE A 769 13.50 17.43 15.61
C ILE A 769 13.79 18.28 14.37
N THR A 770 14.87 19.06 14.32
CA THR A 770 15.17 19.95 13.18
C THR A 770 15.76 19.23 11.94
N ARG A 771 15.93 17.91 11.96
CA ARG A 771 16.57 17.14 10.88
C ARG A 771 15.70 16.02 10.36
N LYS A 772 15.31 16.12 9.08
CA LYS A 772 14.71 15.02 8.32
C LYS A 772 15.65 13.80 8.37
N ASN A 773 15.18 12.71 9.00
CA ASN A 773 15.91 11.44 9.22
C ASN A 773 16.95 11.41 10.35
N ALA A 774 16.80 12.18 11.43
CA ALA A 774 17.60 11.95 12.64
C ALA A 774 17.31 10.58 13.30
N VAL A 775 18.28 10.03 14.03
CA VAL A 775 18.10 8.82 14.85
C VAL A 775 17.25 9.14 16.08
N VAL A 776 16.32 8.24 16.42
CA VAL A 776 15.46 8.31 17.61
C VAL A 776 15.99 7.30 18.63
N ASN A 777 16.07 7.70 19.91
CA ASN A 777 16.51 6.82 21.00
C ASN A 777 15.32 6.31 21.83
N VAL A 778 15.55 5.27 22.63
CA VAL A 778 14.52 4.57 23.42
C VAL A 778 14.56 4.91 24.92
N ASP A 779 15.66 5.52 25.36
CA ASP A 779 15.89 5.97 26.74
C ASP A 779 14.67 6.73 27.32
N SER A 780 14.31 6.38 28.56
CA SER A 780 13.26 7.04 29.36
C SER A 780 13.46 8.56 29.47
N LYS A 781 14.71 9.01 29.63
CA LYS A 781 15.06 10.44 29.65
C LYS A 781 14.85 11.06 28.28
N TYR A 782 15.34 10.43 27.20
CA TYR A 782 15.10 10.91 25.83
C TYR A 782 13.60 11.07 25.53
N THR A 783 12.79 10.08 25.93
CA THR A 783 11.34 10.08 25.78
C THR A 783 10.69 11.27 26.51
N LYS A 784 11.03 11.51 27.78
CA LYS A 784 10.49 12.64 28.58
C LYS A 784 10.86 14.01 28.00
N HIS A 785 12.11 14.18 27.55
CA HIS A 785 12.55 15.40 26.88
C HIS A 785 11.84 15.63 25.54
N LEU A 786 11.64 14.56 24.76
CA LEU A 786 10.92 14.64 23.49
C LEU A 786 9.45 14.99 23.70
N LEU A 787 8.78 14.39 24.69
CA LEU A 787 7.40 14.73 25.06
C LEU A 787 7.29 16.19 25.51
N LEU A 788 8.17 16.68 26.38
CA LEU A 788 8.20 18.08 26.78
C LEU A 788 8.41 19.04 25.59
N ALA A 789 9.26 18.66 24.63
CA ALA A 789 9.48 19.44 23.41
C ALA A 789 8.24 19.40 22.49
N CYS A 790 7.61 18.23 22.32
CA CYS A 790 6.33 18.09 21.60
C CYS A 790 5.24 18.94 22.26
N GLU A 791 5.02 18.83 23.57
CA GLU A 791 4.05 19.65 24.34
C GLU A 791 4.31 21.15 24.14
N SER A 792 5.55 21.60 24.36
CA SER A 792 5.93 23.02 24.22
C SER A 792 5.62 23.55 22.82
N LEU A 793 5.78 22.70 21.79
CA LEU A 793 5.47 23.02 20.42
C LEU A 793 3.97 23.00 20.13
N GLU A 794 3.21 22.03 20.64
CA GLU A 794 1.74 21.95 20.49
C GLU A 794 1.03 23.15 21.14
N TRP A 795 1.50 23.63 22.30
CA TRP A 795 0.97 24.86 22.92
C TRP A 795 1.17 26.11 22.05
N ILE A 796 2.34 26.23 21.41
CA ILE A 796 2.66 27.34 20.52
C ILE A 796 1.93 27.21 19.19
N GLU A 797 1.80 25.99 18.68
CA GLU A 797 1.03 25.68 17.48
C GLU A 797 -0.39 26.19 17.66
N SER A 798 -1.07 25.78 18.74
CA SER A 798 -2.41 26.25 19.07
C SER A 798 -2.51 27.78 19.14
N GLY A 799 -1.61 28.43 19.88
CA GLY A 799 -1.59 29.90 20.00
C GLY A 799 -1.36 30.63 18.67
N ARG A 800 -0.38 30.20 17.88
CA ARG A 800 -0.07 30.80 16.56
C ARG A 800 -1.16 30.50 15.53
N HIS A 801 -1.76 29.32 15.54
CA HIS A 801 -2.83 28.91 14.64
C HIS A 801 -4.09 29.74 14.87
N ILE A 802 -4.52 29.90 16.13
CA ILE A 802 -5.67 30.75 16.50
C ILE A 802 -5.43 32.20 16.07
N LEU A 803 -4.23 32.75 16.29
CA LEU A 803 -3.88 34.11 15.85
C LEU A 803 -3.89 34.23 14.32
N SER A 804 -3.25 33.30 13.61
CA SER A 804 -3.18 33.25 12.15
C SER A 804 -4.56 33.18 11.49
N ASP A 805 -5.40 32.24 11.91
CA ASP A 805 -6.74 32.08 11.34
C ASP A 805 -7.62 33.30 11.61
N SER A 806 -7.59 33.82 12.84
CA SER A 806 -8.32 35.03 13.19
C SER A 806 -7.90 36.22 12.32
N LEU A 807 -6.59 36.44 12.13
CA LEU A 807 -6.06 37.47 11.24
C LEU A 807 -6.54 37.28 9.79
N LYS A 808 -6.47 36.06 9.28
CA LYS A 808 -6.86 35.71 7.90
C LYS A 808 -8.35 35.92 7.65
N ASP A 809 -9.21 35.51 8.57
CA ASP A 809 -10.66 35.72 8.47
C ASP A 809 -11.03 37.20 8.60
N ILE A 810 -10.36 37.95 9.48
CA ILE A 810 -10.51 39.41 9.58
C ILE A 810 -10.14 40.10 8.26
N ILE A 811 -8.99 39.77 7.68
CA ILE A 811 -8.52 40.32 6.40
C ILE A 811 -9.51 39.97 5.27
N LYS A 812 -9.94 38.72 5.18
CA LYS A 812 -10.89 38.26 4.17
C LYS A 812 -12.25 38.95 4.29
N ASN A 813 -12.78 39.12 5.50
CA ASN A 813 -14.04 39.81 5.73
C ASN A 813 -13.92 41.30 5.36
N ALA A 814 -12.80 41.95 5.73
CA ALA A 814 -12.54 43.34 5.36
C ALA A 814 -12.48 43.54 3.84
N TYR A 815 -11.74 42.68 3.13
CA TYR A 815 -11.71 42.69 1.66
C TYR A 815 -13.08 42.44 1.04
N THR A 816 -13.90 41.57 1.63
CA THR A 816 -15.26 41.31 1.16
C THR A 816 -16.15 42.55 1.29
N ILE A 817 -16.07 43.28 2.40
CA ILE A 817 -16.82 44.53 2.61
C ILE A 817 -16.33 45.62 1.65
N MET A 818 -15.02 45.83 1.51
CA MET A 818 -14.47 46.79 0.55
C MET A 818 -14.88 46.46 -0.89
N LEU A 819 -14.84 45.18 -1.29
CA LEU A 819 -15.29 44.74 -2.61
C LEU A 819 -16.78 44.99 -2.87
N SER A 820 -17.63 44.89 -1.84
CA SER A 820 -19.05 45.23 -1.97
C SER A 820 -19.30 46.73 -2.10
N ALA A 821 -18.41 47.58 -1.57
CA ALA A 821 -18.48 49.04 -1.75
C ALA A 821 -17.90 49.51 -3.10
N VAL A 822 -16.96 48.76 -3.69
CA VAL A 822 -16.37 49.11 -5.00
C VAL A 822 -17.01 48.29 -6.13
N GLU A 823 -18.29 48.59 -6.42
CA GLU A 823 -18.96 48.03 -7.60
C GLU A 823 -18.25 48.47 -8.90
N GLY A 824 -17.40 47.59 -9.44
CA GLY A 824 -16.89 47.67 -10.82
C GLY A 824 -15.40 47.94 -11.01
N GLN A 825 -14.58 48.09 -9.95
CA GLN A 825 -13.12 48.11 -10.10
C GLN A 825 -12.54 46.71 -9.88
N ALA A 826 -11.80 46.19 -10.86
CA ALA A 826 -11.17 44.87 -10.77
C ALA A 826 -10.05 44.81 -9.71
N ASP A 827 -9.41 45.95 -9.48
CA ASP A 827 -8.16 46.14 -8.75
C ASP A 827 -8.22 45.62 -7.31
N ALA A 828 -9.35 45.76 -6.61
CA ALA A 828 -9.50 45.27 -5.24
C ALA A 828 -9.54 43.72 -5.14
N SER A 829 -10.04 43.05 -6.17
CA SER A 829 -10.10 41.58 -6.24
C SER A 829 -8.73 41.01 -6.62
N GLU A 830 -8.04 41.69 -7.55
CA GLU A 830 -6.65 41.39 -7.91
C GLU A 830 -5.68 41.66 -6.74
N ALA A 831 -5.90 42.72 -5.96
CA ALA A 831 -5.15 42.99 -4.72
C ALA A 831 -5.32 41.85 -3.70
N PHE A 832 -6.56 41.41 -3.43
CA PHE A 832 -6.79 40.26 -2.54
C PHE A 832 -6.19 38.96 -3.08
N ALA A 833 -6.24 38.72 -4.39
CA ALA A 833 -5.64 37.53 -5.01
C ALA A 833 -4.11 37.55 -4.91
N THR A 834 -3.46 38.65 -5.30
CA THR A 834 -2.01 38.83 -5.21
C THR A 834 -1.49 38.80 -3.78
N PHE A 835 -2.27 39.34 -2.83
CA PHE A 835 -2.04 39.19 -1.41
C PHE A 835 -2.03 37.71 -0.98
N ASN A 836 -3.10 36.96 -1.26
CA ASN A 836 -3.15 35.53 -0.89
C ASN A 836 -2.03 34.71 -1.55
N ASP A 837 -1.68 35.01 -2.81
CA ASP A 837 -0.59 34.35 -3.52
C ASP A 837 0.78 34.64 -2.87
N ALA A 838 1.03 35.89 -2.44
CA ALA A 838 2.24 36.24 -1.67
C ALA A 838 2.27 35.53 -0.31
N PHE A 839 1.13 35.42 0.36
CA PHE A 839 1.03 34.78 1.68
C PHE A 839 1.15 33.26 1.62
N SER A 840 0.76 32.64 0.51
CA SER A 840 0.96 31.21 0.27
C SER A 840 2.44 30.78 0.24
N GLN A 841 3.35 31.74 0.03
CA GLN A 841 4.81 31.51 0.00
C GLN A 841 5.46 31.59 1.38
N LEU A 842 4.78 32.21 2.36
CA LEU A 842 5.26 32.31 3.74
C LEU A 842 4.74 31.12 4.57
N PRO A 843 5.55 30.55 5.49
CA PRO A 843 5.07 29.50 6.38
C PRO A 843 3.97 30.07 7.31
N GLN A 844 2.79 29.42 7.31
CA GLN A 844 1.54 29.95 7.92
C GLN A 844 1.66 30.28 9.42
N PHE A 845 2.60 29.68 10.14
CA PHE A 845 2.83 29.92 11.58
C PHE A 845 4.18 30.59 11.85
N SER A 846 4.81 31.19 10.84
CA SER A 846 6.02 31.99 11.02
C SER A 846 5.68 33.37 11.61
N LYS A 847 6.63 33.93 12.35
CA LYS A 847 6.53 35.29 12.89
C LYS A 847 6.35 36.34 11.78
N ASP A 848 6.94 36.07 10.60
CA ASP A 848 6.89 36.99 9.47
C ASP A 848 5.56 36.90 8.70
N TYR A 849 4.91 35.74 8.64
CA TYR A 849 3.51 35.61 8.18
C TYR A 849 2.56 36.46 9.04
N ILE A 850 2.63 36.32 10.36
CA ILE A 850 1.75 37.04 11.30
C ILE A 850 2.00 38.56 11.25
N ARG A 851 3.27 39.00 11.15
CA ARG A 851 3.61 40.41 10.90
C ARG A 851 3.03 40.92 9.59
N ALA A 852 3.19 40.16 8.51
CA ALA A 852 2.68 40.55 7.21
C ALA A 852 1.13 40.66 7.25
N CYS A 853 0.41 39.77 7.93
CA CYS A 853 -1.04 39.91 8.16
C CYS A 853 -1.38 41.22 8.87
N ILE A 854 -0.64 41.57 9.92
CA ILE A 854 -0.84 42.80 10.69
C ILE A 854 -0.54 44.05 9.85
N ASP A 855 0.52 44.02 9.04
CA ASP A 855 0.87 45.11 8.13
C ASP A 855 -0.16 45.23 6.99
N GLU A 856 -0.75 44.14 6.53
CA GLU A 856 -1.88 44.19 5.60
C GLU A 856 -3.12 44.81 6.23
N MET A 857 -3.45 44.48 7.48
CA MET A 857 -4.56 45.14 8.17
C MET A 857 -4.32 46.65 8.29
N LYS A 858 -3.07 47.12 8.39
CA LYS A 858 -2.74 48.57 8.32
C LYS A 858 -2.95 49.13 6.91
N THR A 859 -2.57 48.39 5.87
CA THR A 859 -2.83 48.74 4.46
C THR A 859 -4.34 48.85 4.20
N ILE A 860 -5.13 47.85 4.61
CA ILE A 860 -6.59 47.81 4.51
C ILE A 860 -7.21 49.00 5.24
N VAL A 861 -6.78 49.31 6.47
CA VAL A 861 -7.24 50.48 7.21
C VAL A 861 -7.01 51.76 6.40
N LYS A 862 -5.83 51.92 5.79
CA LYS A 862 -5.53 53.09 4.96
C LYS A 862 -6.39 53.12 3.68
N THR A 863 -6.52 52.00 2.97
CA THR A 863 -7.38 51.89 1.78
C THR A 863 -8.84 52.19 2.12
N ALA A 864 -9.33 51.75 3.28
CA ALA A 864 -10.66 52.07 3.77
C ALA A 864 -10.81 53.55 4.12
N GLU A 865 -9.78 54.23 4.66
CA GLU A 865 -9.76 55.69 4.84
C GLU A 865 -9.84 56.45 3.50
N ASP A 866 -9.01 56.05 2.53
CA ASP A 866 -8.98 56.65 1.19
C ASP A 866 -10.34 56.44 0.44
N MET A 867 -10.91 55.24 0.53
CA MET A 867 -12.24 54.92 -0.03
C MET A 867 -13.36 55.68 0.69
N LEU A 868 -13.32 55.75 2.02
CA LEU A 868 -14.30 56.48 2.83
C LEU A 868 -14.35 57.97 2.45
N GLN A 869 -13.20 58.57 2.18
CA GLN A 869 -13.11 59.94 1.68
C GLN A 869 -13.77 60.07 0.30
N SER A 870 -13.41 59.20 -0.65
CA SER A 870 -13.98 59.18 -2.01
C SER A 870 -15.50 58.98 -2.00
N GLU A 871 -16.02 58.07 -1.18
CA GLU A 871 -17.46 57.84 -1.04
C GLU A 871 -18.15 59.01 -0.32
N THR A 872 -17.53 59.65 0.68
CA THR A 872 -18.08 60.86 1.32
C THR A 872 -18.23 62.02 0.32
N GLU A 873 -17.26 62.21 -0.57
CA GLU A 873 -17.33 63.16 -1.68
C GLU A 873 -18.44 62.77 -2.68
N GLY A 874 -18.50 61.50 -3.08
CA GLY A 874 -19.54 60.96 -3.95
C GLY A 874 -20.96 61.13 -3.39
N LEU A 875 -21.16 60.86 -2.10
CA LEU A 875 -22.42 61.07 -1.38
C LEU A 875 -22.82 62.55 -1.39
N THR A 876 -21.87 63.44 -1.15
CA THR A 876 -22.10 64.89 -1.18
C THR A 876 -22.60 65.36 -2.55
N LEU A 877 -21.98 64.89 -3.63
CA LEU A 877 -22.40 65.20 -5.01
C LEU A 877 -23.79 64.66 -5.35
N VAL A 878 -24.14 63.44 -4.92
CA VAL A 878 -25.49 62.89 -5.17
C VAL A 878 -26.55 63.59 -4.31
N TRP A 879 -26.23 63.94 -3.06
CA TRP A 879 -27.10 64.76 -2.20
C TRP A 879 -27.34 66.16 -2.75
N GLU A 880 -26.35 66.76 -3.43
CA GLU A 880 -26.52 68.04 -4.14
C GLU A 880 -27.40 67.88 -5.39
N ALA A 881 -27.19 66.82 -6.18
CA ALA A 881 -28.03 66.53 -7.34
C ALA A 881 -29.51 66.30 -6.96
N LEU A 882 -29.77 65.59 -5.86
CA LEU A 882 -31.10 65.34 -5.30
C LEU A 882 -31.65 66.48 -4.43
N LYS A 883 -30.91 67.58 -4.24
CA LYS A 883 -31.27 68.72 -3.38
C LYS A 883 -31.63 68.33 -1.93
N ILE A 884 -31.00 67.29 -1.39
CA ILE A 884 -31.27 66.78 -0.03
C ILE A 884 -30.87 67.84 1.01
N THR A 885 -31.80 68.11 1.93
CA THR A 885 -31.70 69.23 2.89
C THR A 885 -30.62 69.01 3.94
N SER A 886 -30.03 70.09 4.46
CA SER A 886 -29.01 70.03 5.52
C SER A 886 -29.47 69.28 6.77
N SER A 887 -30.77 69.37 7.13
CA SER A 887 -31.36 68.63 8.25
C SER A 887 -31.29 67.10 8.04
N GLN A 888 -31.61 66.62 6.83
CA GLN A 888 -31.55 65.19 6.48
C GLN A 888 -30.10 64.69 6.44
N ARG A 889 -29.17 65.48 5.89
CA ARG A 889 -27.72 65.18 5.93
C ARG A 889 -27.23 65.05 7.39
N GLY A 890 -27.65 65.97 8.26
CA GLY A 890 -27.32 65.96 9.69
C GLY A 890 -27.89 64.74 10.43
N GLN A 891 -29.12 64.34 10.12
CA GLN A 891 -29.72 63.11 10.67
C GLN A 891 -28.90 61.87 10.27
N PHE A 892 -28.58 61.72 8.99
CA PHE A 892 -27.77 60.59 8.51
C PHE A 892 -26.41 60.51 9.22
N TRP A 893 -25.69 61.62 9.37
CA TRP A 893 -24.42 61.62 10.10
C TRP A 893 -24.60 61.27 11.59
N GLY A 894 -25.68 61.72 12.23
CA GLY A 894 -26.02 61.29 13.59
C GLY A 894 -26.27 59.77 13.70
N GLU A 895 -26.96 59.17 12.73
CA GLU A 895 -27.20 57.72 12.67
C GLU A 895 -25.92 56.92 12.36
N VAL A 896 -24.98 57.51 11.61
CA VAL A 896 -23.63 56.97 11.40
C VAL A 896 -22.86 56.98 12.73
N ASP A 897 -22.75 58.13 13.38
CA ASP A 897 -22.01 58.29 14.64
C ASP A 897 -22.59 57.43 15.77
N GLU A 898 -23.92 57.30 15.88
CA GLU A 898 -24.56 56.40 16.85
C GLU A 898 -24.17 54.92 16.63
N ALA A 899 -24.03 54.49 15.37
CA ALA A 899 -23.59 53.13 15.06
C ALA A 899 -22.09 52.93 15.32
N LEU A 900 -21.25 53.95 15.07
CA LEU A 900 -19.83 53.90 15.40
C LEU A 900 -19.61 53.81 16.91
N ASN A 901 -20.35 54.58 17.70
CA ASN A 901 -20.35 54.49 19.15
C ASN A 901 -20.75 53.10 19.65
N LYS A 902 -21.70 52.41 19.00
CA LYS A 902 -22.08 51.02 19.32
C LYS A 902 -20.95 50.02 19.05
N ILE A 903 -20.14 50.25 18.01
CA ILE A 903 -18.96 49.42 17.68
C ILE A 903 -17.79 49.73 18.62
N GLU A 904 -17.55 50.99 18.95
CA GLU A 904 -16.50 51.39 19.91
C GLU A 904 -16.76 50.83 21.32
N MET A 905 -18.03 50.77 21.72
CA MET A 905 -18.46 50.12 22.97
C MET A 905 -18.40 48.58 22.93
N ALA A 906 -18.27 47.95 21.75
CA ALA A 906 -18.15 46.50 21.63
C ALA A 906 -16.72 46.06 21.97
N THR A 907 -16.49 45.72 23.24
CA THR A 907 -15.16 45.39 23.76
C THR A 907 -14.57 44.09 23.19
N SER A 908 -15.41 43.14 22.76
CA SER A 908 -15.03 41.79 22.37
C SER A 908 -14.20 41.73 21.08
N SER A 909 -12.92 41.43 21.22
CA SER A 909 -12.01 41.08 20.13
C SER A 909 -11.96 39.55 19.95
N PRO A 910 -11.86 39.01 18.73
CA PRO A 910 -11.62 37.57 18.53
C PRO A 910 -10.29 37.12 19.17
N PHE A 911 -9.34 38.05 19.33
CA PHE A 911 -8.08 37.81 20.03
C PHE A 911 -8.22 37.76 21.56
N ASP A 912 -9.35 38.17 22.14
CA ASP A 912 -9.53 38.16 23.60
C ASP A 912 -9.51 36.73 24.15
N ALA A 913 -10.01 35.74 23.41
CA ALA A 913 -9.91 34.33 23.81
C ALA A 913 -8.45 33.87 23.95
N LEU A 914 -7.56 34.32 23.07
CA LEU A 914 -6.12 34.05 23.10
C LEU A 914 -5.41 34.84 24.21
N LEU A 915 -5.87 36.06 24.51
CA LEU A 915 -5.33 36.90 25.58
C LEU A 915 -5.85 36.53 26.99
N GLN A 916 -7.03 35.89 27.08
CA GLN A 916 -7.61 35.33 28.30
C GLN A 916 -7.04 33.93 28.57
N ASN A 917 -6.89 33.10 27.54
CA ASN A 917 -6.09 31.87 27.57
C ASN A 917 -4.59 32.18 27.52
N ARG A 918 -4.13 33.11 28.39
CA ARG A 918 -2.74 33.18 28.84
C ARG A 918 -2.44 31.97 29.72
N SER A 919 -2.45 30.79 29.10
CA SER A 919 -1.60 29.71 29.59
C SER A 919 -0.17 30.25 29.68
N LEU A 920 0.58 29.78 30.67
CA LEU A 920 1.95 30.25 30.90
C LEU A 920 2.78 30.15 29.61
N ASP A 921 2.51 29.17 28.75
CA ASP A 921 3.35 28.81 27.62
C ASP A 921 3.17 29.68 26.35
N LEU A 922 2.25 30.65 26.30
CA LEU A 922 2.13 31.58 25.17
C LEU A 922 3.42 32.41 24.97
N GLU A 923 3.87 32.58 23.72
CA GLU A 923 5.00 33.44 23.38
C GLU A 923 4.66 34.92 23.57
N GLU A 924 5.57 35.68 24.17
CA GLU A 924 5.40 37.12 24.45
C GLU A 924 5.06 37.92 23.19
N TRP A 925 5.78 37.69 22.10
CA TRP A 925 5.53 38.38 20.83
C TRP A 925 4.19 38.00 20.18
N VAL A 926 3.63 36.82 20.47
CA VAL A 926 2.29 36.41 19.99
C VAL A 926 1.23 37.20 20.75
N ALA A 927 1.42 37.42 22.05
CA ALA A 927 0.55 38.30 22.84
C ALA A 927 0.66 39.78 22.39
N GLU A 928 1.87 40.28 22.09
CA GLU A 928 2.07 41.62 21.51
C GLU A 928 1.36 41.76 20.15
N ALA A 929 1.58 40.80 19.24
CA ALA A 929 0.96 40.77 17.92
C ALA A 929 -0.58 40.71 18.01
N ALA A 930 -1.13 39.90 18.91
CA ALA A 930 -2.58 39.83 19.17
C ALA A 930 -3.14 41.16 19.71
N GLN A 931 -2.39 41.87 20.58
CA GLN A 931 -2.79 43.19 21.07
C GLN A 931 -2.71 44.27 19.98
N GLU A 932 -1.69 44.25 19.12
CA GLU A 932 -1.56 45.16 17.98
C GLU A 932 -2.70 44.91 16.96
N ALA A 933 -2.92 43.65 16.58
CA ALA A 933 -4.00 43.23 15.71
C ALA A 933 -5.38 43.62 16.27
N SER A 934 -5.61 43.48 17.58
CA SER A 934 -6.85 43.88 18.24
C SER A 934 -7.11 45.40 18.12
N LYS A 935 -6.07 46.23 18.29
CA LYS A 935 -6.17 47.69 18.09
C LYS A 935 -6.47 48.05 16.64
N ILE A 936 -5.78 47.43 15.69
CA ILE A 936 -5.97 47.70 14.25
C ILE A 936 -7.36 47.22 13.80
N LYS A 937 -7.80 46.03 14.24
CA LYS A 937 -9.13 45.49 13.95
C LYS A 937 -10.23 46.46 14.39
N ARG A 938 -10.18 46.99 15.62
CA ARG A 938 -11.18 47.97 16.10
C ARG A 938 -11.25 49.21 15.21
N LYS A 939 -10.09 49.78 14.82
CA LYS A 939 -10.05 50.91 13.87
C LYS A 939 -10.65 50.52 12.51
N MET A 940 -10.34 49.33 12.03
CA MET A 940 -10.82 48.79 10.76
C MET A 940 -12.34 48.55 10.76
N ASP A 941 -12.90 47.94 11.81
CA ASP A 941 -14.34 47.67 11.95
C ASP A 941 -15.14 48.99 11.94
N ILE A 942 -14.65 50.02 12.64
CA ILE A 942 -15.23 51.38 12.65
C ILE A 942 -15.24 51.97 11.22
N LEU A 943 -14.11 51.93 10.52
CA LEU A 943 -14.00 52.46 9.15
C LEU A 943 -14.88 51.71 8.16
N LEU A 944 -14.88 50.38 8.21
CA LEU A 944 -15.65 49.53 7.30
C LEU A 944 -17.16 49.68 7.52
N SER A 945 -17.64 49.75 8.77
CA SER A 945 -19.05 49.99 9.04
C SER A 945 -19.49 51.41 8.62
N LYS A 946 -18.61 52.42 8.79
CA LYS A 946 -18.87 53.77 8.28
C LYS A 946 -18.97 53.80 6.75
N LEU A 947 -18.04 53.12 6.07
CA LEU A 947 -18.01 52.95 4.62
C LEU A 947 -19.27 52.23 4.11
N GLU A 948 -19.65 51.11 4.73
CA GLU A 948 -20.85 50.33 4.37
C GLU A 948 -22.13 51.17 4.49
N LYS A 949 -22.27 51.97 5.56
CA LYS A 949 -23.40 52.89 5.72
C LYS A 949 -23.43 53.99 4.66
N ILE A 950 -22.31 54.65 4.39
CA ILE A 950 -22.19 55.70 3.37
C ILE A 950 -22.48 55.12 1.98
N HIS A 951 -21.91 53.96 1.66
CA HIS A 951 -22.14 53.28 0.39
C HIS A 951 -23.61 52.88 0.21
N SER A 952 -24.25 52.35 1.24
CA SER A 952 -25.68 52.02 1.23
C SER A 952 -26.56 53.25 0.97
N GLU A 953 -26.24 54.39 1.57
CA GLU A 953 -26.95 55.66 1.32
C GLU A 953 -26.65 56.22 -0.09
N ILE A 954 -25.43 56.05 -0.62
CA ILE A 954 -25.10 56.37 -2.01
C ILE A 954 -25.90 55.49 -2.97
N GLN A 955 -26.00 54.18 -2.74
CA GLN A 955 -26.81 53.28 -3.55
C GLN A 955 -28.29 53.71 -3.52
N CYS A 956 -28.85 53.95 -2.33
CA CYS A 956 -30.22 54.44 -2.16
C CYS A 956 -30.45 55.78 -2.90
N CYS A 957 -29.50 56.71 -2.82
CA CYS A 957 -29.56 57.99 -3.51
C CYS A 957 -29.37 57.84 -5.03
N ARG A 958 -28.50 56.95 -5.52
CA ARG A 958 -28.35 56.64 -6.96
C ARG A 958 -29.61 56.00 -7.51
N GLU A 959 -30.24 55.08 -6.78
CA GLU A 959 -31.53 54.49 -7.16
C GLU A 959 -32.63 55.55 -7.25
N LYS A 960 -32.75 56.43 -6.24
CA LYS A 960 -33.63 57.61 -6.28
C LYS A 960 -33.31 58.47 -7.52
N GLN A 961 -32.06 58.83 -7.76
CA GLN A 961 -31.68 59.65 -8.92
C GLN A 961 -32.03 58.99 -10.26
N ILE A 962 -31.80 57.67 -10.41
CA ILE A 962 -32.20 56.89 -11.59
C ILE A 962 -33.73 56.91 -11.75
N PHE A 963 -34.47 56.87 -10.66
CA PHE A 963 -35.93 56.89 -10.66
C PHE A 963 -36.49 58.27 -11.00
N GLU A 964 -35.91 59.35 -10.45
CA GLU A 964 -36.21 60.73 -10.81
C GLU A 964 -35.92 60.98 -12.29
N ASN A 965 -34.76 60.55 -12.80
CA ASN A 965 -34.41 60.65 -14.21
C ASN A 965 -35.42 59.91 -15.12
N LYS A 966 -35.99 58.77 -14.67
CA LYS A 966 -37.07 58.08 -15.39
C LYS A 966 -38.38 58.87 -15.39
N ILE A 967 -38.75 59.49 -14.25
CA ILE A 967 -39.92 60.37 -14.13
C ILE A 967 -39.76 61.59 -15.05
N GLN A 968 -38.64 62.30 -14.96
CA GLN A 968 -38.34 63.48 -15.78
C GLN A 968 -38.31 63.14 -17.29
N ALA A 969 -37.72 62.00 -17.68
CA ALA A 969 -37.74 61.54 -19.07
C ALA A 969 -39.16 61.26 -19.58
N LEU A 970 -40.03 60.66 -18.75
CA LEU A 970 -41.43 60.41 -19.12
C LEU A 970 -42.26 61.69 -19.14
N ASP A 971 -42.05 62.63 -18.22
CA ASP A 971 -42.67 63.96 -18.25
C ASP A 971 -42.28 64.73 -19.53
N ALA A 972 -41.00 64.74 -19.90
CA ALA A 972 -40.54 65.32 -21.16
C ALA A 972 -41.17 64.64 -22.40
N GLU A 973 -41.29 63.31 -22.40
CA GLU A 973 -42.02 62.59 -23.46
C GLU A 973 -43.52 62.93 -23.50
N ILE A 974 -44.16 63.12 -22.33
CA ILE A 974 -45.56 63.51 -22.20
C ILE A 974 -45.77 64.95 -22.67
N GLN A 975 -44.88 65.88 -22.32
CA GLN A 975 -44.89 67.26 -22.79
C GLN A 975 -44.74 67.33 -24.31
N VAL A 976 -43.81 66.57 -24.90
CA VAL A 976 -43.65 66.49 -26.37
C VAL A 976 -44.92 65.96 -27.05
N MET A 977 -45.58 64.95 -26.47
CA MET A 977 -46.89 64.48 -26.97
C MET A 977 -48.01 65.50 -26.75
N GLY A 978 -48.00 66.24 -25.64
CA GLY A 978 -48.97 67.29 -25.31
C GLY A 978 -48.92 68.45 -26.30
N VAL A 979 -47.71 68.94 -26.61
CA VAL A 979 -47.48 69.95 -27.65
C VAL A 979 -47.92 69.45 -29.03
N GLN A 980 -47.56 68.22 -29.41
CA GLN A 980 -48.00 67.62 -30.68
C GLN A 980 -49.52 67.49 -30.77
N LEU A 981 -50.20 67.15 -29.67
CA LEU A 981 -51.65 67.02 -29.62
C LEU A 981 -52.33 68.39 -29.67
N LYS A 982 -51.79 69.41 -28.98
CA LYS A 982 -52.30 70.78 -29.02
C LYS A 982 -52.17 71.41 -30.42
N GLN A 983 -51.01 71.27 -31.06
CA GLN A 983 -50.81 71.70 -32.46
C GLN A 983 -51.82 71.02 -33.39
N PHE A 984 -52.02 69.71 -33.22
CA PHE A 984 -53.00 68.95 -33.98
C PHE A 984 -54.45 69.41 -33.70
N GLU A 985 -54.81 69.73 -32.46
CA GLU A 985 -56.14 70.24 -32.11
C GLU A 985 -56.40 71.66 -32.64
N GLU A 986 -55.37 72.51 -32.70
CA GLU A 986 -55.43 73.83 -33.34
C GLU A 986 -55.61 73.71 -34.87
N GLU A 987 -54.85 72.82 -35.53
CA GLU A 987 -55.06 72.48 -36.94
C GLU A 987 -56.45 71.87 -37.20
N ALA A 988 -56.95 71.03 -36.29
CA ALA A 988 -58.25 70.36 -36.40
C ALA A 988 -59.45 71.27 -36.07
N GLY A 989 -59.28 72.25 -35.17
CA GLY A 989 -60.31 73.20 -34.77
C GLY A 989 -60.64 74.24 -35.84
N ASN A 990 -59.77 74.40 -36.85
CA ASN A 990 -59.98 75.34 -37.95
C ASN A 990 -61.21 74.95 -38.79
N LYS A 991 -62.29 75.73 -38.68
CA LYS A 991 -63.56 75.50 -39.39
C LYS A 991 -63.42 75.45 -40.92
N GLN A 992 -62.40 76.09 -41.50
CA GLN A 992 -62.15 76.04 -42.94
C GLN A 992 -61.63 74.66 -43.41
N ARG A 993 -61.10 73.82 -42.50
CA ARG A 993 -60.67 72.44 -42.77
C ARG A 993 -61.78 71.60 -43.41
N LEU A 994 -63.00 71.72 -42.92
CA LEU A 994 -64.17 70.98 -43.40
C LEU A 994 -64.64 71.41 -44.81
N LEU A 995 -64.23 72.61 -45.26
CA LEU A 995 -64.63 73.18 -46.55
C LEU A 995 -63.58 72.95 -47.66
N ARG A 996 -62.35 72.53 -47.30
CA ARG A 996 -61.24 72.31 -48.26
C ARG A 996 -60.53 70.96 -48.14
N GLY A 997 -60.77 70.20 -47.07
CA GLY A 997 -60.09 68.93 -46.82
C GLY A 997 -60.78 67.74 -47.48
N ASN A 998 -60.02 66.96 -48.26
CA ASN A 998 -60.48 65.63 -48.69
C ASN A 998 -60.77 64.74 -47.47
N SER A 999 -61.86 63.97 -47.52
CA SER A 999 -62.31 63.08 -46.42
C SER A 999 -61.24 62.12 -45.90
N ILE A 1000 -60.30 61.73 -46.76
CA ILE A 1000 -59.12 60.91 -46.43
C ILE A 1000 -58.20 61.60 -45.39
N ASN A 1001 -58.07 62.94 -45.42
CA ASN A 1001 -57.25 63.66 -44.46
C ASN A 1001 -57.92 63.72 -43.08
N LEU A 1002 -59.23 63.97 -43.02
CA LEU A 1002 -60.00 63.87 -41.78
C LEU A 1002 -59.90 62.47 -41.14
N LEU A 1003 -59.87 61.42 -41.95
CA LEU A 1003 -59.61 60.04 -41.48
C LEU A 1003 -58.17 59.80 -41.00
N LYS A 1004 -57.17 60.41 -41.63
CA LYS A 1004 -55.77 60.34 -41.15
C LYS A 1004 -55.59 61.11 -39.85
N GLU A 1005 -56.23 62.26 -39.72
CA GLU A 1005 -56.28 63.07 -38.51
C GLU A 1005 -56.94 62.32 -37.36
N GLU A 1006 -58.13 61.73 -37.57
CA GLU A 1006 -58.79 60.91 -36.54
C GLU A 1006 -57.98 59.65 -36.17
N ARG A 1007 -57.26 59.04 -37.13
CA ARG A 1007 -56.30 57.95 -36.84
C ARG A 1007 -55.11 58.44 -36.02
N PHE A 1008 -54.59 59.64 -36.29
CA PHE A 1008 -53.49 60.25 -35.52
C PHE A 1008 -53.95 60.58 -34.10
N ARG A 1009 -55.15 61.15 -33.95
CA ARG A 1009 -55.78 61.40 -32.64
C ARG A 1009 -55.90 60.12 -31.82
N LYS A 1010 -56.47 59.05 -32.39
CA LYS A 1010 -56.57 57.74 -31.73
C LYS A 1010 -55.21 57.12 -31.41
N LEU A 1011 -54.21 57.31 -32.27
CA LEU A 1011 -52.83 56.84 -32.04
C LEU A 1011 -52.12 57.61 -30.92
N MET A 1012 -52.41 58.92 -30.77
CA MET A 1012 -51.89 59.70 -29.65
C MET A 1012 -52.63 59.39 -28.36
N GLN A 1013 -53.96 59.26 -28.40
CA GLN A 1013 -54.76 58.82 -27.26
C GLN A 1013 -54.28 57.47 -26.70
N SER A 1014 -54.03 56.48 -27.57
CA SER A 1014 -53.55 55.14 -27.17
C SER A 1014 -52.09 55.08 -26.72
N LYS A 1015 -51.30 56.14 -26.94
CA LYS A 1015 -49.90 56.25 -26.47
C LYS A 1015 -49.75 57.13 -25.23
N LEU A 1016 -50.56 58.18 -25.14
CA LEU A 1016 -50.54 59.11 -24.03
C LEU A 1016 -51.11 58.46 -22.77
N ALA A 1017 -52.26 57.78 -22.86
CA ALA A 1017 -52.88 57.12 -21.72
C ALA A 1017 -51.95 56.15 -20.95
N PRO A 1018 -51.29 55.14 -21.57
CA PRO A 1018 -50.40 54.23 -20.83
C PRO A 1018 -49.11 54.90 -20.33
N LYS A 1019 -48.67 56.01 -20.94
CA LYS A 1019 -47.51 56.79 -20.45
C LYS A 1019 -47.88 57.66 -19.25
N LEU A 1020 -49.06 58.27 -19.25
CA LEU A 1020 -49.63 58.96 -18.09
C LEU A 1020 -49.81 57.96 -16.93
N GLU A 1021 -50.39 56.79 -17.19
CA GLU A 1021 -50.53 55.71 -16.20
C GLU A 1021 -49.17 55.25 -15.65
N LEU A 1022 -48.18 55.04 -16.52
CA LEU A 1022 -46.81 54.70 -16.10
C LEU A 1022 -46.18 55.81 -15.25
N LEU A 1023 -46.33 57.08 -15.62
CA LEU A 1023 -45.86 58.22 -14.83
C LEU A 1023 -46.54 58.26 -13.45
N GLY A 1024 -47.86 58.06 -13.39
CA GLY A 1024 -48.61 57.96 -12.13
C GLY A 1024 -48.14 56.80 -11.25
N ASN A 1025 -47.91 55.62 -11.84
CA ASN A 1025 -47.37 54.46 -11.14
C ASN A 1025 -45.93 54.69 -10.63
N LEU A 1026 -45.11 55.40 -11.39
CA LEU A 1026 -43.77 55.79 -10.93
C LEU A 1026 -43.86 56.80 -9.78
N LEU A 1027 -44.65 57.86 -9.89
CA LEU A 1027 -44.85 58.83 -8.80
C LEU A 1027 -45.40 58.18 -7.52
N LEU A 1028 -46.36 57.25 -7.63
CA LEU A 1028 -46.85 56.46 -6.50
C LEU A 1028 -45.78 55.53 -5.90
N ASN A 1029 -44.93 54.94 -6.73
CA ASN A 1029 -43.82 54.12 -6.25
C ASN A 1029 -42.72 54.96 -5.59
N TRP A 1030 -42.46 56.18 -6.08
CA TRP A 1030 -41.57 57.15 -5.44
C TRP A 1030 -42.05 57.52 -4.05
N GLU A 1031 -43.33 57.85 -3.87
CA GLU A 1031 -43.88 58.16 -2.54
C GLU A 1031 -43.79 56.94 -1.60
N LYS A 1032 -43.98 55.71 -2.11
CA LYS A 1032 -43.86 54.47 -1.34
C LYS A 1032 -42.43 54.13 -0.91
N THR A 1033 -41.42 54.35 -1.77
CA THR A 1033 -40.02 53.99 -1.47
C THR A 1033 -39.22 55.12 -0.83
N GLY A 1034 -39.51 56.37 -1.19
CA GLY A 1034 -38.77 57.54 -0.73
C GLY A 1034 -39.34 58.22 0.51
N GLY A 1035 -40.62 57.99 0.85
CA GLY A 1035 -41.32 58.61 1.99
C GLY A 1035 -41.58 60.12 1.87
N ALA A 1036 -40.79 60.83 1.06
CA ALA A 1036 -41.00 62.22 0.68
C ALA A 1036 -41.87 62.32 -0.59
N LYS A 1037 -42.75 63.32 -0.64
CA LYS A 1037 -43.47 63.67 -1.87
C LYS A 1037 -42.49 64.09 -2.94
N PHE A 1038 -42.73 63.67 -4.18
CA PHE A 1038 -41.98 64.14 -5.34
C PHE A 1038 -42.12 65.68 -5.46
N ASP A 1039 -41.06 66.39 -5.86
CA ASP A 1039 -41.17 67.83 -6.10
C ASP A 1039 -41.98 68.07 -7.38
N ILE A 1040 -43.29 68.25 -7.21
CA ILE A 1040 -44.25 68.53 -8.28
C ILE A 1040 -43.80 69.75 -9.13
N ASN A 1041 -43.02 70.69 -8.59
CA ASN A 1041 -42.50 71.84 -9.33
C ASN A 1041 -41.41 71.50 -10.36
N SER A 1042 -40.78 70.32 -10.25
CA SER A 1042 -39.83 69.83 -11.25
C SER A 1042 -40.51 69.29 -12.51
N LEU A 1043 -41.79 68.91 -12.42
CA LEU A 1043 -42.60 68.47 -13.55
C LEU A 1043 -43.04 69.64 -14.43
N SER A 1044 -43.36 69.35 -15.68
CA SER A 1044 -43.95 70.29 -16.62
C SER A 1044 -45.25 70.93 -16.06
N ASN A 1045 -45.48 72.21 -16.38
CA ASN A 1045 -46.70 72.92 -15.98
C ASN A 1045 -47.98 72.19 -16.44
N GLU A 1046 -47.89 71.46 -17.56
CA GLU A 1046 -49.00 70.65 -18.06
C GLU A 1046 -49.33 69.53 -17.07
N VAL A 1047 -48.36 68.67 -16.71
CA VAL A 1047 -48.60 67.59 -15.74
C VAL A 1047 -49.05 68.15 -14.38
N ARG A 1048 -48.45 69.25 -13.89
CA ARG A 1048 -48.88 69.92 -12.64
C ARG A 1048 -50.34 70.33 -12.64
N LEU A 1049 -50.76 71.11 -13.64
CA LEU A 1049 -52.14 71.62 -13.75
C LEU A 1049 -53.17 70.49 -13.80
N PHE A 1050 -52.80 69.31 -14.30
CA PHE A 1050 -53.66 68.14 -14.28
C PHE A 1050 -53.61 67.32 -12.98
N MET A 1051 -52.52 67.37 -12.20
CA MET A 1051 -52.44 66.74 -10.88
C MET A 1051 -53.22 67.53 -9.81
N ASP A 1052 -53.18 68.88 -9.84
CA ASP A 1052 -53.85 69.74 -8.85
C ASP A 1052 -55.40 69.62 -8.85
N GLY A 1053 -56.00 69.03 -9.89
CA GLY A 1053 -57.46 68.98 -10.06
C GLY A 1053 -58.17 67.69 -9.65
N HIS A 1054 -57.47 66.57 -9.44
CA HIS A 1054 -58.11 65.23 -9.43
C HIS A 1054 -57.64 64.29 -8.32
N LYS A 1055 -58.62 63.69 -7.61
CA LYS A 1055 -58.40 62.74 -6.49
C LYS A 1055 -58.04 61.31 -6.91
N SER A 1056 -57.93 61.01 -8.20
CA SER A 1056 -57.58 59.68 -8.73
C SER A 1056 -56.90 59.81 -10.11
N VAL A 1057 -55.86 59.00 -10.30
CA VAL A 1057 -55.10 58.86 -11.56
C VAL A 1057 -56.00 58.37 -12.70
N GLU A 1058 -57.00 57.54 -12.41
CA GLU A 1058 -57.94 57.02 -13.41
C GLU A 1058 -58.81 58.15 -13.98
N LYS A 1059 -59.39 58.99 -13.09
CA LYS A 1059 -60.17 60.17 -13.50
C LYS A 1059 -59.33 61.21 -14.23
N TRP A 1060 -58.03 61.27 -13.95
CA TRP A 1060 -57.07 62.12 -14.64
C TRP A 1060 -56.81 61.65 -16.08
N VAL A 1061 -56.57 60.35 -16.28
CA VAL A 1061 -56.47 59.75 -17.63
C VAL A 1061 -57.81 59.88 -18.39
N GLU A 1062 -58.94 59.59 -17.74
CA GLU A 1062 -60.27 59.74 -18.34
C GLU A 1062 -60.56 61.19 -18.77
N ASN A 1063 -60.36 62.19 -17.91
CA ASN A 1063 -60.66 63.58 -18.27
C ASN A 1063 -59.73 64.11 -19.36
N ARG A 1064 -58.44 63.75 -19.36
CA ARG A 1064 -57.50 64.14 -20.42
C ARG A 1064 -57.87 63.50 -21.77
N THR A 1065 -58.41 62.28 -21.75
CA THR A 1065 -58.88 61.57 -22.94
C THR A 1065 -60.34 61.88 -23.33
N ALA A 1066 -61.16 62.43 -22.43
CA ALA A 1066 -62.55 62.80 -22.69
C ALA A 1066 -62.67 63.89 -23.77
N PHE A 1067 -61.77 64.88 -23.77
CA PHE A 1067 -61.67 65.87 -24.84
C PHE A 1067 -61.23 65.26 -26.19
N MET A 1068 -60.65 64.06 -26.18
CA MET A 1068 -60.23 63.32 -27.39
C MET A 1068 -61.36 62.50 -28.03
N HIS A 1069 -62.56 62.46 -27.44
CA HIS A 1069 -63.73 61.86 -28.09
C HIS A 1069 -64.52 62.91 -28.88
N LEU A 1070 -64.80 62.63 -30.17
CA LEU A 1070 -65.81 63.38 -30.93
C LEU A 1070 -67.16 63.24 -30.24
N LYS A 1071 -67.71 64.33 -29.70
CA LYS A 1071 -69.12 64.41 -29.29
C LYS A 1071 -70.01 64.26 -30.52
N THR A 1072 -70.41 63.03 -30.84
CA THR A 1072 -71.47 62.72 -31.81
C THR A 1072 -72.83 63.10 -31.22
N THR A 1073 -73.16 64.40 -31.28
CA THR A 1073 -74.45 64.93 -30.81
C THR A 1073 -75.59 64.53 -31.74
N MET A 1074 -76.12 63.31 -31.55
CA MET A 1074 -77.42 62.87 -32.07
C MET A 1074 -78.23 62.16 -31.00
N THR A 1075 -78.49 62.85 -29.89
CA THR A 1075 -79.59 62.53 -28.98
C THR A 1075 -80.84 63.32 -29.39
N LYS A 1076 -81.68 62.72 -30.24
CA LYS A 1076 -83.06 63.18 -30.43
C LYS A 1076 -84.01 62.39 -29.54
N ILE A 1077 -84.76 63.13 -28.74
CA ILE A 1077 -85.76 62.63 -27.79
C ILE A 1077 -86.91 61.96 -28.54
N LYS A 1078 -87.39 60.81 -28.03
CA LYS A 1078 -88.79 60.40 -28.13
C LYS A 1078 -89.19 59.55 -26.91
N ALA A 1079 -90.18 60.04 -26.17
CA ALA A 1079 -91.05 59.18 -25.35
C ALA A 1079 -91.88 58.26 -26.30
N GLY A 1080 -92.44 57.13 -25.87
CA GLY A 1080 -92.44 56.48 -24.57
C GLY A 1080 -93.75 55.71 -24.39
N HIS A 1081 -93.71 54.44 -23.95
CA HIS A 1081 -94.85 53.77 -23.33
C HIS A 1081 -94.43 52.53 -22.53
N GLU A 1082 -95.27 52.19 -21.56
CA GLU A 1082 -95.20 51.07 -20.61
C GLU A 1082 -95.40 49.70 -21.33
N SER A 1083 -95.22 48.50 -20.73
CA SER A 1083 -95.29 48.14 -19.31
C SER A 1083 -94.71 46.74 -18.98
N LYS A 1084 -94.38 46.55 -17.67
CA LYS A 1084 -94.58 45.33 -16.83
C LYS A 1084 -93.67 44.07 -16.89
N PHE A 1085 -93.51 43.51 -15.67
CA PHE A 1085 -93.00 42.18 -15.22
C PHE A 1085 -91.57 41.77 -15.64
N SER A 1086 -90.68 41.27 -14.76
CA SER A 1086 -90.64 41.19 -13.28
C SER A 1086 -89.30 40.62 -12.77
N GLN A 1087 -88.85 41.06 -11.58
CA GLN A 1087 -88.21 40.30 -10.46
C GLN A 1087 -87.11 39.24 -10.78
N ILE A 1088 -86.06 38.99 -9.97
CA ILE A 1088 -86.04 38.75 -8.51
C ILE A 1088 -84.75 39.30 -7.85
N LYS A 1089 -84.95 39.64 -6.58
CA LYS A 1089 -84.17 40.31 -5.54
C LYS A 1089 -83.14 39.40 -4.82
N VAL A 1090 -82.38 39.99 -3.86
CA VAL A 1090 -81.82 39.35 -2.62
C VAL A 1090 -80.56 38.47 -2.78
N SER A 1091 -79.57 38.42 -1.85
CA SER A 1091 -79.06 39.39 -0.85
C SER A 1091 -77.74 38.91 -0.21
N LYS A 1092 -76.89 39.86 0.21
CA LYS A 1092 -76.21 39.96 1.54
C LYS A 1092 -75.91 38.68 2.34
N CYS A 1093 -74.64 38.44 2.71
CA CYS A 1093 -74.17 38.31 4.10
C CYS A 1093 -72.63 38.22 4.21
N GLU A 1094 -72.14 38.38 5.45
CA GLU A 1094 -70.74 38.64 5.81
C GLU A 1094 -69.96 37.37 6.22
N ASP A 1095 -68.65 37.57 6.34
CA ASP A 1095 -67.78 37.01 7.38
C ASP A 1095 -67.15 35.59 7.29
N LYS A 1096 -65.81 35.64 7.42
CA LYS A 1096 -64.91 34.79 8.24
C LYS A 1096 -64.03 33.68 7.63
N ASN A 1097 -62.80 33.71 8.16
CA ASN A 1097 -61.79 32.67 8.34
C ASN A 1097 -60.87 32.31 7.16
N PHE A 1098 -59.66 32.88 7.26
CA PHE A 1098 -58.48 32.55 6.48
C PHE A 1098 -57.63 31.51 7.26
N VAL A 1099 -57.53 30.27 6.79
CA VAL A 1099 -56.52 29.28 7.22
C VAL A 1099 -56.05 28.50 5.99
N SER A 1100 -54.74 28.22 5.93
CA SER A 1100 -53.97 27.53 4.87
C SER A 1100 -54.64 26.38 4.10
N PRO A 1101 -54.07 26.07 2.92
CA PRO A 1101 -53.57 24.71 2.71
C PRO A 1101 -52.05 24.64 2.40
N ARG A 1102 -51.47 23.48 2.72
CA ARG A 1102 -50.11 23.04 2.34
C ARG A 1102 -50.12 22.30 0.99
N HIS A 1103 -48.91 22.08 0.47
CA HIS A 1103 -48.49 21.03 -0.49
C HIS A 1103 -49.48 19.87 -0.76
N MET A 1104 -49.56 19.48 -2.04
CA MET A 1104 -49.29 18.09 -2.47
C MET A 1104 -48.62 18.07 -3.86
N ASP A 1105 -47.90 17.00 -4.15
CA ASP A 1105 -47.24 16.70 -5.43
C ASP A 1105 -48.24 16.28 -6.52
N GLU A 1106 -47.90 16.54 -7.80
CA GLU A 1106 -48.44 15.75 -8.91
C GLU A 1106 -47.34 15.29 -9.89
N LYS A 1107 -47.44 14.02 -10.30
CA LYS A 1107 -46.56 13.36 -11.27
C LYS A 1107 -47.24 13.37 -12.64
N GLU A 1108 -46.62 13.95 -13.65
CA GLU A 1108 -47.14 13.84 -15.02
C GLU A 1108 -46.82 12.47 -15.66
N LYS A 1109 -47.84 11.89 -16.31
CA LYS A 1109 -47.69 10.80 -17.28
C LYS A 1109 -48.68 10.97 -18.44
N THR A 1110 -48.18 10.63 -19.62
CA THR A 1110 -48.90 10.25 -20.85
C THR A 1110 -49.70 11.30 -21.64
N SER A 1111 -49.37 11.40 -22.93
CA SER A 1111 -50.20 11.93 -24.02
C SER A 1111 -50.03 11.03 -25.27
N PRO A 1112 -51.06 10.73 -26.09
CA PRO A 1112 -50.99 9.62 -27.07
C PRO A 1112 -51.28 9.97 -28.56
N TYR A 1113 -50.90 9.05 -29.46
CA TYR A 1113 -51.36 8.87 -30.87
C TYR A 1113 -50.97 9.97 -31.92
N SER A 1114 -50.78 9.72 -33.23
CA SER A 1114 -50.86 8.47 -34.04
C SER A 1114 -50.03 8.50 -35.35
N MET A 1115 -49.67 7.29 -35.84
CA MET A 1115 -49.67 6.82 -37.26
C MET A 1115 -49.05 7.64 -38.41
N CYS A 1116 -48.09 7.04 -39.13
CA CYS A 1116 -48.29 6.67 -40.56
C CYS A 1116 -47.28 5.60 -41.06
N LYS A 1117 -47.59 4.90 -42.17
CA LYS A 1117 -46.99 3.60 -42.54
C LYS A 1117 -46.07 3.63 -43.79
N ALA A 1118 -44.95 2.90 -43.69
CA ALA A 1118 -44.29 2.01 -44.67
C ALA A 1118 -44.20 2.35 -46.19
N LYS A 1119 -43.00 2.15 -46.77
CA LYS A 1119 -42.74 1.14 -47.83
C LYS A 1119 -41.24 0.93 -48.13
N ARG A 1120 -40.86 -0.32 -48.42
CA ARG A 1120 -39.58 -0.74 -49.04
C ARG A 1120 -39.73 -0.81 -50.56
N THR A 1121 -38.68 -0.52 -51.32
CA THR A 1121 -38.42 -1.13 -52.65
C THR A 1121 -36.92 -1.20 -52.95
N HIS A 1122 -36.49 -2.25 -53.64
CA HIS A 1122 -35.14 -2.39 -54.22
C HIS A 1122 -35.10 -1.78 -55.64
N LYS A 1123 -33.92 -1.29 -56.08
CA LYS A 1123 -33.42 -1.53 -57.45
C LYS A 1123 -31.92 -1.27 -57.60
N LYS A 1124 -31.26 -2.10 -58.41
CA LYS A 1124 -29.90 -1.90 -58.95
C LYS A 1124 -29.97 -1.00 -60.19
N THR A 1125 -28.89 -0.24 -60.48
CA THR A 1125 -28.22 -0.13 -61.80
C THR A 1125 -27.03 0.85 -61.73
N SER A 1126 -25.87 0.45 -62.28
CA SER A 1126 -24.76 1.33 -62.69
C SER A 1126 -25.12 2.05 -64.02
N PRO A 1127 -24.36 3.06 -64.55
CA PRO A 1127 -23.00 2.78 -65.09
C PRO A 1127 -21.98 3.96 -65.20
N THR A 1128 -20.75 3.57 -65.61
CA THR A 1128 -19.65 4.29 -66.29
C THR A 1128 -19.07 5.61 -65.74
N GLY A 1129 -17.76 5.61 -65.44
CA GLY A 1129 -17.01 6.74 -64.87
C GLY A 1129 -16.32 7.69 -65.86
N MET A 1130 -15.41 8.54 -65.33
CA MET A 1130 -14.32 9.16 -66.08
C MET A 1130 -13.13 9.58 -65.18
N LYS A 1131 -11.96 9.01 -65.49
CA LYS A 1131 -10.58 9.54 -65.44
C LYS A 1131 -10.17 10.57 -64.36
N THR A 1132 -9.17 10.19 -63.56
CA THR A 1132 -8.19 11.10 -62.94
C THR A 1132 -6.77 10.82 -63.47
N PRO A 1133 -5.94 11.84 -63.74
CA PRO A 1133 -4.51 11.68 -63.98
C PRO A 1133 -3.74 11.74 -62.64
N GLY A 1134 -2.77 10.85 -62.46
CA GLY A 1134 -1.95 10.80 -61.24
C GLY A 1134 -0.61 11.53 -61.36
N TYR A 1135 0.01 11.80 -60.22
CA TYR A 1135 1.45 12.02 -60.11
C TYR A 1135 2.02 11.15 -58.99
N LYS A 1136 3.02 10.34 -59.31
CA LYS A 1136 3.78 9.53 -58.34
C LYS A 1136 5.06 10.28 -57.97
N GLN A 1137 5.37 10.37 -56.68
CA GLN A 1137 6.77 10.42 -56.24
C GLN A 1137 6.92 9.63 -54.93
N LYS A 1138 7.77 8.59 -55.00
CA LYS A 1138 8.31 7.91 -53.82
C LYS A 1138 9.47 8.73 -53.28
N ILE A 1139 9.57 8.91 -51.95
CA ILE A 1139 10.85 9.06 -51.25
C ILE A 1139 10.78 8.27 -49.94
N ASP A 1140 11.82 7.48 -49.66
CA ASP A 1140 11.95 6.60 -48.51
C ASP A 1140 12.25 7.34 -47.20
N TRP A 1141 11.82 6.78 -46.07
CA TRP A 1141 12.22 7.26 -44.73
C TRP A 1141 13.27 6.33 -44.11
N HIS A 1142 14.55 6.64 -44.32
CA HIS A 1142 15.64 6.04 -43.57
C HIS A 1142 15.92 6.79 -42.25
N LYS A 1143 16.23 6.02 -41.21
CA LYS A 1143 16.68 6.54 -39.90
C LYS A 1143 17.98 7.34 -40.04
N SER A 1144 18.08 8.49 -39.36
CA SER A 1144 19.38 9.01 -38.95
C SER A 1144 19.29 9.82 -37.66
N THR A 1145 20.04 9.39 -36.64
CA THR A 1145 20.21 10.09 -35.37
C THR A 1145 21.32 11.15 -35.50
N LYS A 1146 21.02 12.42 -35.24
CA LYS A 1146 22.06 13.45 -35.04
C LYS A 1146 21.85 14.23 -33.74
N LYS A 1147 22.90 14.23 -32.91
CA LYS A 1147 23.07 15.14 -31.78
C LYS A 1147 23.13 16.58 -32.30
N VAL A 1148 22.48 17.52 -31.63
CA VAL A 1148 22.72 18.96 -31.81
C VAL A 1148 22.96 19.60 -30.44
N SER A 1149 24.00 20.42 -30.39
CA SER A 1149 24.53 21.08 -29.21
C SER A 1149 23.55 22.10 -28.61
N ARG A 1150 23.49 22.19 -27.27
CA ARG A 1150 22.90 23.35 -26.60
C ARG A 1150 23.90 24.50 -26.57
N SER A 1151 23.55 25.61 -27.19
CA SER A 1151 24.30 26.87 -27.14
C SER A 1151 23.98 27.67 -25.87
N ASN A 1152 24.98 28.40 -25.38
CA ASN A 1152 24.84 29.34 -24.27
C ASN A 1152 23.96 30.54 -24.65
N ILE A 1153 23.08 30.98 -23.75
CA ILE A 1153 22.57 32.35 -23.74
C ILE A 1153 22.84 32.92 -22.34
N ARG A 1154 23.53 34.06 -22.30
CA ARG A 1154 23.82 34.83 -21.09
C ARG A 1154 22.57 35.63 -20.67
N SER A 1155 22.32 35.70 -19.38
CA SER A 1155 21.58 36.83 -18.77
C SER A 1155 22.54 37.59 -17.85
N ASN A 1156 22.58 38.91 -18.02
CA ASN A 1156 23.43 39.79 -17.20
C ASN A 1156 22.72 40.06 -15.86
N SER A 1157 23.44 39.96 -14.75
CA SER A 1157 23.03 40.52 -13.45
C SER A 1157 23.92 41.70 -13.08
N CYS A 1158 23.30 42.79 -12.61
CA CYS A 1158 24.02 44.01 -12.24
C CYS A 1158 24.81 43.83 -10.95
N ALA A 1159 25.93 44.56 -10.86
CA ALA A 1159 26.85 44.48 -9.74
C ALA A 1159 26.42 45.37 -8.56
N SER A 1160 26.50 44.83 -7.35
CA SER A 1160 26.74 45.60 -6.13
C SER A 1160 27.97 45.00 -5.42
N LYS A 1161 28.90 45.88 -5.00
CA LYS A 1161 30.24 45.51 -4.55
C LYS A 1161 30.31 45.47 -3.03
N SER A 1162 30.84 44.39 -2.45
CA SER A 1162 31.61 44.49 -1.21
C SER A 1162 32.81 43.55 -1.27
N LYS A 1163 33.98 44.05 -0.84
CA LYS A 1163 35.25 43.31 -0.76
C LYS A 1163 35.57 43.07 0.71
N VAL A 1164 35.84 41.83 1.12
CA VAL A 1164 36.84 41.52 2.17
C VAL A 1164 37.54 40.19 1.82
N ASN A 1165 38.86 40.18 2.05
CA ASN A 1165 39.87 39.12 1.87
C ASN A 1165 39.42 37.71 2.31
N SER A 1166 39.72 36.59 1.63
CA SER A 1166 41.00 36.04 1.09
C SER A 1166 41.92 35.39 2.15
N ILE A 1167 42.68 34.36 1.74
CA ILE A 1167 43.60 33.48 2.54
C ILE A 1167 42.83 32.38 3.32
N ARG A 1168 43.10 31.05 3.22
CA ARG A 1168 44.23 30.26 2.67
C ARG A 1168 43.72 28.91 2.10
N LYS A 1169 44.37 28.39 1.03
CA LYS A 1169 44.31 26.95 0.66
C LYS A 1169 45.52 26.23 1.25
N VAL A 1170 45.33 25.05 1.83
CA VAL A 1170 46.39 24.03 2.01
C VAL A 1170 45.79 22.66 1.65
N SER A 1171 46.61 21.80 1.04
CA SER A 1171 46.19 20.55 0.40
C SER A 1171 46.64 19.31 1.18
N ARG A 1172 45.92 18.20 0.99
CA ARG A 1172 46.37 16.79 1.16
C ARG A 1172 47.04 16.40 2.49
N LYS A 1173 46.47 15.37 3.15
CA LYS A 1173 47.00 14.00 3.03
C LYS A 1173 46.03 12.94 3.61
N VAL A 1174 46.11 11.77 3.01
CA VAL A 1174 45.68 10.48 3.58
C VAL A 1174 46.77 9.98 4.52
N ILE A 1175 46.41 9.37 5.66
CA ILE A 1175 47.09 8.22 6.29
C ILE A 1175 46.23 7.65 7.44
N THR A 1176 46.52 6.40 7.78
CA THR A 1176 45.78 5.40 8.56
C THR A 1176 45.94 5.48 10.09
N ASN A 1177 45.00 4.81 10.78
CA ASN A 1177 45.11 4.16 12.11
C ASN A 1177 45.32 5.04 13.36
N PHE A 1178 44.67 4.60 14.46
CA PHE A 1178 45.06 4.55 15.89
C PHE A 1178 43.73 4.34 16.66
N ASN A 1179 43.43 3.12 17.11
CA ASN A 1179 43.67 2.60 18.46
C ASN A 1179 42.88 3.34 19.55
N GLU A 1180 41.98 2.59 20.20
CA GLU A 1180 41.30 2.94 21.43
C GLU A 1180 42.28 2.97 22.62
N PRO A 1181 42.02 3.79 23.64
CA PRO A 1181 42.51 3.58 24.99
C PRO A 1181 41.36 3.21 25.96
N SER A 1182 41.55 2.09 26.65
CA SER A 1182 40.87 1.82 27.94
C SER A 1182 41.23 2.89 28.98
N PRO A 1183 40.37 3.11 29.98
CA PRO A 1183 40.90 3.26 31.33
C PRO A 1183 40.24 2.32 32.35
N ASN A 1184 41.11 1.60 33.05
CA ASN A 1184 40.79 0.84 34.26
C ASN A 1184 40.40 1.74 35.45
N GLU A 1185 39.63 1.15 36.36
CA GLU A 1185 39.72 1.26 37.83
C GLU A 1185 39.82 2.65 38.48
N ARG A 1186 38.79 2.96 39.29
CA ARG A 1186 39.00 3.57 40.62
C ARG A 1186 37.89 3.19 41.58
N SER A 1187 38.21 2.28 42.49
CA SER A 1187 37.51 2.12 43.75
C SER A 1187 37.88 3.26 44.71
N MET A 1188 36.93 3.76 45.47
CA MET A 1188 37.14 4.33 46.81
C MET A 1188 35.87 4.15 47.63
N SER A 1189 36.06 3.56 48.81
CA SER A 1189 35.06 3.31 49.83
C SER A 1189 34.98 4.47 50.83
N SER A 1190 33.79 4.77 51.34
CA SER A 1190 33.65 5.33 52.70
C SER A 1190 32.28 5.02 53.29
N GLU A 1191 32.30 4.49 54.52
CA GLU A 1191 31.17 4.47 55.46
C GLU A 1191 30.66 5.92 55.68
N GLY A 1192 29.44 6.22 56.13
CA GLY A 1192 28.36 5.41 56.68
C GLY A 1192 27.79 6.14 57.91
N VAL A 1193 26.48 6.44 57.95
CA VAL A 1193 25.76 6.92 59.16
C VAL A 1193 24.33 6.42 59.15
N VAL A 1194 23.91 5.82 60.26
CA VAL A 1194 22.53 5.42 60.57
C VAL A 1194 21.77 6.62 61.16
N LEU A 1195 20.52 6.84 60.75
CA LEU A 1195 19.51 7.42 61.65
C LEU A 1195 18.09 6.99 61.23
N SER A 1196 17.37 6.37 62.16
CA SER A 1196 15.99 5.93 62.02
C SER A 1196 15.01 6.97 62.56
N ALA A 1197 13.94 7.27 61.83
CA ALA A 1197 12.74 7.89 62.38
C ALA A 1197 11.49 7.56 61.54
N THR A 1198 10.44 7.07 62.21
CA THR A 1198 9.05 7.17 61.72
C THR A 1198 8.38 8.36 62.45
N PRO A 1199 7.33 8.98 61.88
CA PRO A 1199 6.00 8.62 62.35
C PRO A 1199 4.83 8.70 61.33
N LYS A 1200 3.93 7.72 61.48
CA LYS A 1200 2.45 7.69 61.31
C LYS A 1200 1.68 8.89 60.69
N ALA A 1201 0.80 8.50 59.75
CA ALA A 1201 -0.60 8.94 59.53
C ALA A 1201 -0.84 10.36 58.91
N LYS A 1202 -1.73 10.54 57.93
CA LYS A 1202 -3.12 10.05 57.83
C LYS A 1202 -3.63 9.83 56.39
N GLU A 1203 -4.77 9.16 56.30
CA GLU A 1203 -5.54 8.89 55.08
C GLU A 1203 -6.04 10.17 54.36
N ASN A 1204 -6.16 10.08 53.02
CA ASN A 1204 -7.44 10.35 52.35
C ASN A 1204 -7.46 9.76 50.92
N LEU A 1205 -8.19 8.65 50.82
CA LEU A 1205 -9.08 8.19 49.74
C LEU A 1205 -8.81 8.50 48.25
N SER A 1206 -8.97 7.43 47.48
CA SER A 1206 -8.96 7.23 46.02
C SER A 1206 -10.28 7.74 45.36
N PRO A 1207 -10.70 7.35 44.12
CA PRO A 1207 -10.09 6.44 43.12
C PRO A 1207 -10.16 6.90 41.64
N PHE A 1208 -9.48 6.19 40.74
CA PHE A 1208 -10.12 5.31 39.73
C PHE A 1208 -9.09 4.56 38.89
N GLY A 1209 -9.13 3.23 38.96
CA GLY A 1209 -8.34 2.34 38.12
C GLY A 1209 -8.70 0.88 38.37
N ALA A 1210 -9.58 0.32 37.53
CA ALA A 1210 -9.78 -1.12 37.31
C ALA A 1210 -10.88 -1.33 36.27
N LEU A 1211 -10.53 -1.83 35.08
CA LEU A 1211 -11.47 -2.43 34.14
C LEU A 1211 -10.68 -3.33 33.19
N LEU A 1212 -10.68 -4.64 33.47
CA LEU A 1212 -10.53 -5.78 32.55
C LEU A 1212 -10.21 -7.06 33.36
N ALA A 1213 -11.25 -7.85 33.66
CA ALA A 1213 -11.24 -9.33 33.71
C ALA A 1213 -12.44 -9.87 34.52
N THR A 1214 -13.54 -10.23 33.83
CA THR A 1214 -14.49 -11.26 34.30
C THR A 1214 -15.21 -11.88 33.10
N THR A 1215 -14.89 -13.12 32.75
CA THR A 1215 -15.91 -14.11 32.36
C THR A 1215 -16.58 -14.64 33.64
N PRO A 1216 -17.82 -15.16 33.60
CA PRO A 1216 -17.94 -16.61 33.41
C PRO A 1216 -19.25 -17.10 32.76
N LYS A 1217 -19.13 -18.06 31.82
CA LYS A 1217 -19.76 -19.39 31.88
C LYS A 1217 -19.26 -20.28 30.75
#